data_AF-A0A5C6PQX9-F1
#
_entry.id   AF-A0A5C6PQX9-F1
#
_cell.length_a   1.000
_cell.length_b   1.000
_cell.length_c   1.000
_cell.angle_alpha   90.00
_cell.angle_beta   90.00
_cell.angle_gamma   90.00
#
_symmetry.space_group_name_H-M   'P 1'
#
loop_
_entity.id
_entity.type
_entity.pdbx_description
1 polymer ?
#
loop_
_entity_poly.entity_id
_entity_poly.type
_entity_poly.pdbx_seq_one_letter_code
_entity_poly.pdbx_strand_id
1 'polypeptide(L)'
;MFGLEQIQMKLLCFETRSNCLMLLVLIMLKWDFSDCSSETSPTAVSPTTQLTTYLTTKLSLENVKNVQVSAADVSITLMWEKVQNISTYIVRYFHNSSKEVNVNCTEGASITHEISGLTPGTKYNFTIITVREESKSTGYTVKAVTRPLNPEELKAVTQNETSITLQWRKVSNIYSYILVYNETNVTVSASDEEKVIKEIDGLTSATRYSFRLFAVFENVMSSGISFSAATAPPNVEDVQLINQTETSITLQWRKVNNIYSYILFYNETNVTVSASDEEKVIKEIDGLTSATRYSFRLFAVFENVTSSGISFSAATAPPNVEDFQRINQNETSITLQWRKVNNLCSYLLVYNETNVTVSASDEEKVITDINGLTSATRYSFRLFTVFENVTSSGISLSAATAPRNSNWFKSISQNESSITLQWEKVDGILDYRLVFSREQINVSANVSQEQVTHVVSGLTNGTKYSFSVFAVFENIQSSGTELTAATVPLTLAAVRVTERTVSSVTLEWNVDVGKKWIYILHFNGKNITLNTTTNNVLSSTLSSLQPGTEYTFSVVTKFFELHSKAYEGFTVTAIDCSAVNWHVTDSSIQGEVGGLFSNATAANKSETHVSPGGSNVSFTGLYPGATYRITLMYEKNSYFFHQCTHNLTIIPPVLSGHCEHWGGGYSVQIVWNKPPGVWTAVEVNVSGRTLRTGEQYVTVSGFQPATAYQVSLAALSGAVRRPEPFVFLCHTDPRGESRYSLVCFTQPDSVRVIAGSVIAVLIIGVLLCIAAFVYYKRPDIISRRKFYSGAAEQLNTKPKAISAVKFAAHFHRLSENEYMGFSEEYENLSPVGRDQTQKVALLPENKSKNRFVNILPYDWCRVKLSKSSPTASDYINASYMPGYNSKREYIATQGPLSSTLNDFWQMVWEQRVNGIVMVTNCTEKGRAKCEEYWPPFSKPCLYGELLVTTTSEQEESNWTLREFTVKHRDTCEECRVKHFHFTVWPDHGVPLNTEILIQFRGLVRQHIERQASSAPTVVHCSAGVGRTGTIIALDVLLQQLQNQKAVGINDFVHRMRLHRTNMVQTESQYIFLHQCIMDCLPSDKKTEESMYANADIIYVNATALKELHSNA
;
A
#
# COMPACT_ATOMS: atom_id res chain seq x y z
N MET A 1 42.93 -24.13 -3.21
CA MET A 1 42.72 -25.36 -4.02
C MET A 1 41.53 -25.04 -4.93
N PHE A 2 41.63 -25.05 -6.27
CA PHE A 2 42.11 -26.10 -7.17
C PHE A 2 41.34 -27.42 -6.98
N GLY A 3 40.63 -27.98 -7.96
CA GLY A 3 40.27 -27.45 -9.29
C GLY A 3 40.07 -28.56 -10.35
N LEU A 4 39.30 -28.25 -11.40
CA LEU A 4 38.98 -29.12 -12.56
C LEU A 4 38.14 -30.37 -12.20
N GLU A 5 37.31 -30.98 -13.06
CA GLU A 5 36.90 -30.77 -14.47
C GLU A 5 35.46 -31.38 -14.61
N GLN A 6 34.44 -30.76 -15.22
CA GLN A 6 34.05 -30.79 -16.66
C GLN A 6 34.45 -32.07 -17.45
N ILE A 7 33.63 -32.67 -18.34
CA ILE A 7 32.47 -32.16 -19.11
C ILE A 7 31.50 -33.31 -19.53
N GLN A 8 30.23 -32.98 -19.82
CA GLN A 8 29.15 -33.61 -20.67
C GLN A 8 29.20 -35.12 -21.11
N MET A 9 28.09 -35.79 -21.54
CA MET A 9 26.74 -35.35 -21.95
C MET A 9 25.63 -36.40 -21.69
N LYS A 10 24.35 -35.98 -21.74
CA LYS A 10 23.14 -36.81 -21.75
C LYS A 10 22.86 -37.44 -23.13
N LEU A 11 22.31 -38.66 -23.18
CA LEU A 11 20.89 -38.98 -23.52
C LEU A 11 20.65 -40.49 -23.22
N LEU A 12 19.65 -41.02 -22.48
CA LEU A 12 18.18 -40.88 -22.35
C LEU A 12 17.36 -41.83 -23.27
N CYS A 13 16.27 -42.38 -22.70
CA CYS A 13 15.21 -43.24 -23.27
C CYS A 13 15.52 -44.76 -23.43
N PHE A 14 14.62 -45.72 -23.12
CA PHE A 14 13.42 -45.76 -22.24
C PHE A 14 12.97 -47.25 -22.06
N GLU A 15 11.98 -47.51 -21.17
CA GLU A 15 11.07 -48.70 -21.14
C GLU A 15 11.64 -50.11 -20.77
N THR A 16 10.91 -51.05 -20.11
CA THR A 16 9.88 -50.97 -19.03
C THR A 16 9.75 -52.30 -18.25
N ARG A 17 9.26 -52.21 -17.01
CA ARG A 17 8.47 -53.18 -16.19
C ARG A 17 8.52 -54.71 -16.46
N SER A 18 9.04 -55.43 -15.47
CA SER A 18 8.29 -56.24 -14.47
C SER A 18 7.26 -57.32 -14.85
N ASN A 19 7.35 -58.45 -14.11
CA ASN A 19 6.28 -59.37 -13.62
C ASN A 19 5.95 -60.72 -14.31
N CYS A 20 6.18 -61.78 -13.51
CA CYS A 20 5.21 -62.83 -13.10
C CYS A 20 5.09 -64.22 -13.79
N LEU A 21 5.26 -65.23 -12.91
CA LEU A 21 4.45 -66.46 -12.71
C LEU A 21 4.73 -67.79 -13.47
N MET A 22 4.71 -68.87 -12.66
CA MET A 22 4.20 -70.23 -12.94
C MET A 22 4.94 -71.19 -13.91
N LEU A 23 4.87 -72.53 -13.78
CA LEU A 23 4.64 -73.42 -12.61
C LEU A 23 5.03 -74.89 -12.96
N LEU A 24 5.41 -75.69 -11.96
CA LEU A 24 5.35 -77.17 -11.85
C LEU A 24 5.68 -78.12 -13.06
N VAL A 25 6.81 -78.86 -12.90
CA VAL A 25 6.88 -80.34 -12.71
C VAL A 25 6.75 -81.36 -13.88
N LEU A 26 7.37 -82.54 -13.65
CA LEU A 26 7.20 -83.90 -14.26
C LEU A 26 8.17 -84.43 -15.35
N ILE A 27 9.32 -84.92 -14.88
CA ILE A 27 9.98 -86.24 -15.15
C ILE A 27 9.65 -87.00 -16.47
N MET A 28 10.66 -87.34 -17.29
CA MET A 28 11.02 -88.74 -17.69
C MET A 28 12.12 -88.88 -18.77
N LEU A 29 12.93 -89.97 -18.65
CA LEU A 29 13.71 -90.67 -19.72
C LEU A 29 14.90 -89.91 -20.41
N LYS A 30 16.00 -90.53 -20.88
CA LYS A 30 16.74 -91.80 -20.57
C LYS A 30 18.10 -91.82 -21.34
N TRP A 31 19.01 -92.77 -21.00
CA TRP A 31 20.07 -93.36 -21.87
C TRP A 31 21.33 -92.49 -22.21
N ASP A 32 22.55 -93.05 -22.43
CA ASP A 32 23.05 -94.44 -22.28
C ASP A 32 24.60 -94.58 -22.26
N PHE A 33 25.09 -95.77 -21.85
CA PHE A 33 26.46 -96.39 -22.05
C PHE A 33 27.71 -95.61 -21.56
N SER A 34 28.86 -96.21 -21.19
CA SER A 34 29.44 -97.58 -21.14
C SER A 34 30.58 -97.56 -20.07
N ASP A 35 31.15 -98.61 -19.48
CA ASP A 35 30.99 -100.09 -19.46
C ASP A 35 31.55 -100.61 -18.08
N CYS A 36 31.98 -101.85 -17.74
CA CYS A 36 32.36 -103.09 -18.46
C CYS A 36 32.23 -104.35 -17.55
N SER A 37 32.80 -105.48 -17.97
CA SER A 37 32.83 -106.82 -17.33
C SER A 37 33.95 -107.01 -16.27
N SER A 38 34.06 -108.07 -15.44
CA SER A 38 33.44 -109.42 -15.43
C SER A 38 33.46 -110.12 -14.04
N GLU A 39 32.42 -110.91 -13.71
CA GLU A 39 32.41 -112.32 -13.16
C GLU A 39 33.42 -112.80 -12.06
N THR A 40 33.14 -113.72 -11.12
CA THR A 40 31.94 -114.43 -10.57
C THR A 40 32.30 -115.12 -9.22
N SER A 41 31.30 -115.62 -8.46
CA SER A 41 31.43 -116.58 -7.33
C SER A 41 30.85 -117.98 -7.74
N PRO A 42 30.65 -119.05 -6.92
CA PRO A 42 30.88 -119.27 -5.47
C PRO A 42 31.40 -120.70 -5.05
N THR A 43 31.44 -120.99 -3.73
CA THR A 43 31.24 -122.29 -3.00
C THR A 43 31.73 -123.69 -3.50
N ALA A 44 32.52 -124.36 -2.62
CA ALA A 44 32.28 -125.68 -1.97
C ALA A 44 32.64 -127.08 -2.58
N VAL A 45 33.55 -127.79 -1.86
CA VAL A 45 33.49 -129.22 -1.38
C VAL A 45 33.97 -130.45 -2.25
N SER A 46 35.14 -131.00 -1.87
CA SER A 46 35.56 -132.44 -1.76
C SER A 46 35.64 -133.36 -3.02
N PRO A 47 36.26 -134.59 -3.00
CA PRO A 47 36.88 -135.37 -1.88
C PRO A 47 38.27 -136.08 -2.13
N THR A 48 38.81 -136.71 -1.04
CA THR A 48 39.65 -137.96 -0.96
C THR A 48 41.14 -138.08 -1.38
N THR A 49 42.03 -138.22 -0.36
CA THR A 49 43.12 -139.23 -0.14
C THR A 49 44.34 -139.38 -1.11
N GLN A 50 45.57 -139.76 -0.71
CA GLN A 50 46.15 -140.18 0.60
C GLN A 50 47.72 -140.07 0.64
N LEU A 51 48.32 -140.09 1.85
CA LEU A 51 49.69 -140.57 2.21
C LEU A 51 50.95 -139.88 1.60
N THR A 52 52.08 -139.63 2.31
CA THR A 52 52.45 -139.67 3.75
C THR A 52 53.66 -138.77 4.02
N THR A 53 53.76 -138.14 5.21
CA THR A 53 54.99 -138.09 6.04
C THR A 53 54.70 -137.47 7.43
N TYR A 54 55.53 -137.76 8.44
CA TYR A 54 55.35 -137.32 9.83
C TYR A 54 56.35 -136.23 10.25
N LEU A 55 55.95 -135.34 11.15
CA LEU A 55 56.78 -134.67 12.18
C LEU A 55 55.87 -134.03 13.25
N THR A 56 56.37 -133.83 14.47
CA THR A 56 55.53 -133.68 15.69
C THR A 56 55.80 -132.38 16.47
N THR A 57 54.77 -131.59 16.79
CA THR A 57 54.86 -130.38 17.65
C THR A 57 53.60 -130.15 18.53
N LYS A 58 53.71 -129.27 19.53
CA LYS A 58 52.74 -129.06 20.64
C LYS A 58 51.40 -128.41 20.23
N LEU A 59 50.35 -128.69 21.02
CA LEU A 59 49.07 -127.94 21.05
C LEU A 59 49.21 -126.57 21.74
N SER A 60 48.24 -125.67 21.50
CA SER A 60 48.12 -124.34 22.12
C SER A 60 46.70 -124.07 22.66
N LEU A 61 46.55 -123.05 23.52
CA LEU A 61 45.29 -122.69 24.20
C LEU A 61 44.34 -121.85 23.33
N GLU A 62 43.03 -122.04 23.52
CA GLU A 62 41.97 -121.33 22.81
C GLU A 62 41.70 -119.91 23.36
N ASN A 63 41.32 -118.99 22.48
CA ASN A 63 40.95 -117.60 22.80
C ASN A 63 39.46 -117.44 23.11
N VAL A 64 39.10 -116.35 23.80
CA VAL A 64 37.71 -115.97 24.06
C VAL A 64 36.94 -115.65 22.77
N LYS A 65 35.62 -115.81 22.83
CA LYS A 65 34.67 -115.56 21.73
C LYS A 65 33.55 -114.62 22.18
N ASN A 66 32.82 -114.08 21.21
CA ASN A 66 31.66 -113.20 21.39
C ASN A 66 31.91 -112.02 22.36
N VAL A 67 33.05 -111.34 22.19
CA VAL A 67 33.44 -110.19 23.00
C VAL A 67 32.58 -108.97 22.63
N GLN A 68 31.68 -108.59 23.53
CA GLN A 68 30.89 -107.35 23.49
C GLN A 68 31.55 -106.27 24.35
N VAL A 69 31.33 -105.00 23.99
CA VAL A 69 31.87 -103.86 24.75
C VAL A 69 30.83 -102.77 24.93
N SER A 70 30.70 -102.28 26.16
CA SER A 70 29.96 -101.06 26.51
C SER A 70 30.94 -100.02 27.08
N ALA A 71 30.70 -98.74 26.80
CA ALA A 71 31.59 -97.65 27.21
C ALA A 71 30.84 -96.56 27.98
N ALA A 72 31.44 -96.13 29.08
CA ALA A 72 31.05 -94.96 29.85
C ALA A 72 32.15 -93.89 29.77
N ASP A 73 31.97 -92.81 30.52
CA ASP A 73 32.81 -91.62 30.46
C ASP A 73 34.22 -91.89 31.05
N VAL A 74 34.32 -92.74 32.07
CA VAL A 74 35.59 -93.11 32.76
C VAL A 74 35.79 -94.62 32.96
N SER A 75 34.97 -95.45 32.29
CA SER A 75 35.08 -96.91 32.35
C SER A 75 34.66 -97.58 31.04
N ILE A 76 35.16 -98.80 30.83
CA ILE A 76 34.78 -99.67 29.71
C ILE A 76 34.48 -101.06 30.27
N THR A 77 33.30 -101.58 29.92
CA THR A 77 32.82 -102.90 30.34
C THR A 77 32.94 -103.88 29.19
N LEU A 78 33.80 -104.88 29.37
CA LEU A 78 33.99 -105.99 28.44
C LEU A 78 33.12 -107.16 28.90
N MET A 79 32.46 -107.84 27.96
CA MET A 79 31.69 -109.07 28.21
C MET A 79 32.09 -110.13 27.18
N TRP A 80 32.37 -111.36 27.59
CA TRP A 80 32.83 -112.43 26.71
C TRP A 80 32.37 -113.83 27.16
N GLU A 81 32.42 -114.81 26.26
CA GLU A 81 32.06 -116.20 26.60
C GLU A 81 33.17 -116.93 27.36
N LYS A 82 32.78 -117.75 28.34
CA LYS A 82 33.69 -118.55 29.16
C LYS A 82 34.25 -119.72 28.36
N VAL A 83 35.56 -119.73 28.16
CA VAL A 83 36.29 -120.84 27.52
C VAL A 83 36.36 -122.03 28.48
N GLN A 84 36.07 -123.24 27.98
CA GLN A 84 36.06 -124.44 28.81
C GLN A 84 37.44 -124.75 29.37
N ASN A 85 37.47 -125.25 30.62
CA ASN A 85 38.69 -125.54 31.38
C ASN A 85 39.64 -124.34 31.61
N ILE A 86 39.14 -123.10 31.54
CA ILE A 86 39.87 -121.87 31.91
C ILE A 86 39.22 -121.20 33.12
N SER A 87 39.98 -121.08 34.21
CA SER A 87 39.58 -120.44 35.47
C SER A 87 39.98 -118.97 35.59
N THR A 88 41.05 -118.54 34.91
CA THR A 88 41.61 -117.18 35.01
C THR A 88 41.87 -116.59 33.63
N TYR A 89 41.53 -115.31 33.48
CA TYR A 89 41.68 -114.50 32.29
C TYR A 89 42.54 -113.28 32.65
N ILE A 90 43.45 -112.89 31.78
CA ILE A 90 44.18 -111.62 31.93
C ILE A 90 43.61 -110.65 30.91
N VAL A 91 43.02 -109.56 31.40
CA VAL A 91 42.66 -108.41 30.55
C VAL A 91 43.84 -107.46 30.56
N ARG A 92 44.65 -107.51 29.51
CA ARG A 92 45.67 -106.50 29.21
C ARG A 92 45.00 -105.33 28.52
N TYR A 93 45.30 -104.09 28.89
CA TYR A 93 44.83 -102.91 28.16
C TYR A 93 45.92 -101.87 27.97
N PHE A 94 45.88 -101.19 26.82
CA PHE A 94 46.90 -100.24 26.39
C PHE A 94 46.27 -98.99 25.77
N HIS A 95 46.80 -97.83 26.14
CA HIS A 95 46.58 -96.55 25.46
C HIS A 95 47.89 -95.76 25.34
N ASN A 96 48.65 -95.65 26.44
CA ASN A 96 50.04 -95.15 26.45
C ASN A 96 51.01 -96.07 27.21
N SER A 97 50.53 -96.75 28.26
CA SER A 97 51.22 -97.84 28.94
C SER A 97 50.34 -99.08 29.02
N SER A 98 50.94 -100.26 29.12
CA SER A 98 50.23 -101.53 29.28
C SER A 98 49.91 -101.79 30.75
N LYS A 99 48.63 -101.95 31.07
CA LYS A 99 48.14 -102.43 32.36
C LYS A 99 47.55 -103.83 32.18
N GLU A 100 47.61 -104.67 33.22
CA GLU A 100 47.00 -106.01 33.25
C GLU A 100 46.12 -106.15 34.49
N VAL A 101 44.95 -106.76 34.33
CA VAL A 101 44.04 -107.12 35.43
C VAL A 101 43.69 -108.60 35.31
N ASN A 102 43.79 -109.33 36.42
CA ASN A 102 43.43 -110.74 36.50
C ASN A 102 41.94 -110.87 36.84
N VAL A 103 41.18 -111.53 35.98
CA VAL A 103 39.74 -111.79 36.13
C VAL A 103 39.54 -113.28 36.35
N ASN A 104 39.06 -113.64 37.54
CA ASN A 104 38.81 -115.03 37.93
C ASN A 104 37.34 -115.40 37.71
N CYS A 105 37.09 -116.63 37.27
CA CYS A 105 35.75 -117.15 37.03
C CYS A 105 35.00 -117.53 38.31
N THR A 106 33.76 -117.06 38.42
CA THR A 106 32.68 -117.74 39.15
C THR A 106 31.86 -118.63 38.18
N GLU A 107 30.77 -119.23 38.66
CA GLU A 107 29.88 -120.06 37.84
C GLU A 107 28.97 -119.20 36.93
N GLY A 108 28.89 -119.56 35.65
CA GLY A 108 28.25 -118.77 34.60
C GLY A 108 28.78 -119.12 33.21
N ALA A 109 28.02 -118.80 32.16
CA ALA A 109 28.39 -119.08 30.76
C ALA A 109 29.14 -117.91 30.09
N SER A 110 28.87 -116.67 30.52
CA SER A 110 29.56 -115.45 30.11
C SER A 110 30.22 -114.77 31.31
N ILE A 111 31.25 -113.97 31.03
CA ILE A 111 32.03 -113.21 32.00
C ILE A 111 31.90 -111.74 31.62
N THR A 112 31.58 -110.88 32.59
CA THR A 112 31.50 -109.43 32.42
C THR A 112 32.46 -108.77 33.40
N HIS A 113 33.28 -107.83 32.91
CA HIS A 113 34.25 -107.11 33.73
C HIS A 113 34.35 -105.64 33.31
N GLU A 114 34.17 -104.74 34.27
CA GLU A 114 34.34 -103.30 34.10
C GLU A 114 35.74 -102.85 34.48
N ILE A 115 36.40 -102.14 33.57
CA ILE A 115 37.69 -101.47 33.80
C ILE A 115 37.41 -99.98 33.99
N SER A 116 37.50 -99.50 35.24
CA SER A 116 37.27 -98.11 35.63
C SER A 116 38.58 -97.34 35.86
N GLY A 117 38.47 -96.01 35.99
CA GLY A 117 39.65 -95.12 36.10
C GLY A 117 40.35 -94.88 34.76
N LEU A 118 39.58 -94.95 33.67
CA LEU A 118 40.02 -94.60 32.32
C LEU A 118 39.81 -93.11 32.05
N THR A 119 40.61 -92.53 31.16
CA THR A 119 40.48 -91.13 30.72
C THR A 119 39.28 -91.00 29.77
N PRO A 120 38.44 -89.95 29.84
CA PRO A 120 37.37 -89.71 28.87
C PRO A 120 37.88 -89.46 27.45
N GLY A 121 37.03 -89.68 26.43
CA GLY A 121 37.36 -89.41 25.03
C GLY A 121 38.66 -90.08 24.55
N THR A 122 38.89 -91.33 24.96
CA THR A 122 40.21 -91.98 24.85
C THR A 122 40.10 -93.41 24.32
N LYS A 123 40.96 -93.75 23.35
CA LYS A 123 40.94 -95.05 22.65
C LYS A 123 41.92 -96.04 23.27
N TYR A 124 41.38 -97.15 23.76
CA TYR A 124 42.10 -98.24 24.41
C TYR A 124 42.04 -99.52 23.55
N ASN A 125 43.17 -100.21 23.45
CA ASN A 125 43.23 -101.58 22.93
C ASN A 125 43.19 -102.55 24.11
N PHE A 126 42.18 -103.42 24.18
CA PHE A 126 42.02 -104.45 25.20
C PHE A 126 42.32 -105.83 24.61
N THR A 127 43.20 -106.60 25.24
CA THR A 127 43.55 -107.96 24.85
C THR A 127 43.20 -108.92 25.99
N ILE A 128 42.23 -109.81 25.77
CA ILE A 128 41.77 -110.80 26.73
C ILE A 128 42.51 -112.11 26.46
N ILE A 129 43.33 -112.54 27.42
CA ILE A 129 44.23 -113.71 27.33
C ILE A 129 43.71 -114.80 28.26
N THR A 130 43.55 -116.04 27.77
CA THR A 130 43.23 -117.19 28.64
C THR A 130 44.49 -117.74 29.28
N VAL A 131 44.41 -118.15 30.55
CA VAL A 131 45.55 -118.68 31.31
C VAL A 131 45.20 -120.02 31.96
N ARG A 132 46.10 -121.00 31.79
CA ARG A 132 46.01 -122.31 32.43
C ARG A 132 47.40 -122.89 32.62
N GLU A 133 47.71 -123.31 33.85
CA GLU A 133 48.93 -124.09 34.18
C GLU A 133 50.19 -123.45 33.55
N GLU A 134 50.42 -122.18 33.91
CA GLU A 134 51.46 -121.25 33.40
C GLU A 134 51.41 -120.91 31.90
N SER A 135 50.66 -121.64 31.09
CA SER A 135 50.47 -121.37 29.67
C SER A 135 49.45 -120.25 29.43
N LYS A 136 49.76 -119.35 28.50
CA LYS A 136 48.90 -118.24 28.05
C LYS A 136 48.51 -118.43 26.57
N SER A 137 47.30 -118.03 26.18
CA SER A 137 46.91 -117.97 24.76
C SER A 137 47.50 -116.74 24.05
N THR A 138 47.28 -116.63 22.74
CA THR A 138 47.67 -115.44 21.95
C THR A 138 46.84 -114.20 22.28
N GLY A 139 45.65 -114.40 22.86
CA GLY A 139 44.70 -113.37 23.26
C GLY A 139 43.78 -112.89 22.13
N TYR A 140 42.58 -112.45 22.50
CA TYR A 140 41.65 -111.76 21.60
C TYR A 140 41.74 -110.26 21.86
N THR A 141 41.99 -109.46 20.81
CA THR A 141 42.12 -108.00 20.94
C THR A 141 40.89 -107.28 20.38
N VAL A 142 40.26 -106.44 21.21
CA VAL A 142 39.18 -105.52 20.84
C VAL A 142 39.62 -104.07 21.09
N LYS A 143 39.17 -103.14 20.24
CA LYS A 143 39.39 -101.70 20.43
C LYS A 143 38.11 -101.09 20.99
N ALA A 144 38.23 -100.25 22.01
CA ALA A 144 37.09 -99.56 22.59
C ALA A 144 37.49 -98.17 23.08
N VAL A 145 36.51 -97.29 23.20
CA VAL A 145 36.68 -95.85 23.35
C VAL A 145 35.80 -95.37 24.49
N THR A 146 36.37 -94.71 25.49
CA THR A 146 35.62 -94.04 26.55
C THR A 146 34.84 -92.86 25.96
N ARG A 147 33.66 -92.58 26.52
CA ARG A 147 32.84 -91.47 26.02
C ARG A 147 33.55 -90.13 26.28
N PRO A 148 33.48 -89.16 25.35
CA PRO A 148 33.90 -87.79 25.62
C PRO A 148 33.12 -87.16 26.77
N LEU A 149 33.75 -86.20 27.47
CA LEU A 149 33.03 -85.30 28.37
C LEU A 149 32.01 -84.45 27.60
N ASN A 150 30.96 -83.99 28.28
CA ASN A 150 30.04 -83.02 27.69
C ASN A 150 30.71 -81.64 27.56
N PRO A 151 30.33 -80.84 26.55
CA PRO A 151 30.72 -79.43 26.48
C PRO A 151 30.19 -78.60 27.66
N GLU A 152 31.01 -77.68 28.15
CA GLU A 152 30.65 -76.75 29.23
C GLU A 152 30.32 -75.35 28.67
N GLU A 153 29.76 -74.48 29.51
CA GLU A 153 29.44 -73.07 29.18
C GLU A 153 28.55 -72.84 27.93
N LEU A 154 27.75 -73.84 27.51
CA LEU A 154 26.85 -73.69 26.36
C LEU A 154 25.80 -72.59 26.61
N LYS A 155 25.83 -71.56 25.76
CA LYS A 155 24.92 -70.41 25.80
C LYS A 155 24.69 -69.81 24.40
N ALA A 156 23.63 -69.04 24.24
CA ALA A 156 23.51 -68.09 23.14
C ALA A 156 24.38 -66.84 23.42
N VAL A 157 24.86 -66.20 22.36
CA VAL A 157 25.65 -64.94 22.40
C VAL A 157 25.02 -63.85 21.54
N THR A 158 24.47 -64.21 20.38
CA THR A 158 23.59 -63.34 19.58
C THR A 158 22.34 -64.12 19.16
N GLN A 159 21.21 -63.43 19.07
CA GLN A 159 19.90 -63.97 18.73
C GLN A 159 19.22 -62.96 17.81
N ASN A 160 19.19 -63.28 16.51
CA ASN A 160 18.65 -62.44 15.45
C ASN A 160 17.29 -62.99 14.99
N GLU A 161 16.64 -62.32 14.04
CA GLU A 161 15.34 -62.73 13.51
C GLU A 161 15.39 -64.09 12.79
N THR A 162 16.54 -64.44 12.18
CA THR A 162 16.72 -65.68 11.40
C THR A 162 17.94 -66.53 11.80
N SER A 163 18.70 -66.12 12.81
CA SER A 163 19.87 -66.86 13.30
C SER A 163 20.04 -66.84 14.82
N ILE A 164 20.67 -67.89 15.36
CA ILE A 164 21.10 -67.96 16.77
C ILE A 164 22.57 -68.38 16.79
N THR A 165 23.42 -67.57 17.44
CA THR A 165 24.83 -67.92 17.65
C THR A 165 25.03 -68.53 19.02
N LEU A 166 25.43 -69.80 19.03
CA LEU A 166 25.79 -70.54 20.22
C LEU A 166 27.30 -70.47 20.47
N GLN A 167 27.70 -70.43 21.73
CA GLN A 167 29.08 -70.54 22.19
C GLN A 167 29.17 -71.59 23.30
N TRP A 168 30.23 -72.41 23.28
CA TRP A 168 30.57 -73.35 24.35
C TRP A 168 32.09 -73.42 24.57
N ARG A 169 32.52 -73.96 25.72
CA ARG A 169 33.92 -74.26 26.02
C ARG A 169 34.37 -75.51 25.27
N LYS A 170 35.61 -75.51 24.77
CA LYS A 170 36.22 -76.65 24.08
C LYS A 170 36.31 -77.88 24.99
N VAL A 171 35.98 -79.05 24.44
CA VAL A 171 36.27 -80.36 25.03
C VAL A 171 37.62 -80.86 24.49
N SER A 172 38.44 -81.47 25.34
CA SER A 172 39.71 -82.09 24.96
C SER A 172 39.52 -83.50 24.40
N ASN A 173 40.47 -83.96 23.59
CA ASN A 173 40.51 -85.32 23.00
C ASN A 173 39.25 -85.69 22.18
N ILE A 174 38.78 -84.79 21.33
CA ILE A 174 37.65 -85.02 20.40
C ILE A 174 37.99 -84.56 18.98
N TYR A 175 37.20 -85.00 18.00
CA TYR A 175 37.33 -84.57 16.60
C TYR A 175 36.26 -83.56 16.18
N SER A 176 35.06 -83.69 16.72
CA SER A 176 33.93 -82.82 16.38
C SER A 176 32.87 -82.79 17.48
N TYR A 177 31.94 -81.86 17.34
CA TYR A 177 30.67 -81.84 18.01
C TYR A 177 29.57 -82.19 17.02
N ILE A 178 28.47 -82.76 17.51
CA ILE A 178 27.21 -82.83 16.77
C ILE A 178 26.19 -82.00 17.55
N LEU A 179 25.67 -80.95 16.91
CA LEU A 179 24.56 -80.15 17.39
C LEU A 179 23.27 -80.66 16.74
N VAL A 180 22.27 -80.99 17.54
CA VAL A 180 20.95 -81.45 17.10
C VAL A 180 19.89 -80.41 17.46
N TYR A 181 19.11 -79.98 16.48
CA TYR A 181 17.93 -79.12 16.65
C TYR A 181 16.94 -79.41 15.52
N ASN A 182 15.62 -79.41 15.80
CA ASN A 182 14.55 -79.67 14.81
C ASN A 182 14.90 -80.79 13.80
N GLU A 183 15.22 -81.98 14.32
CA GLU A 183 15.61 -83.19 13.55
C GLU A 183 16.85 -83.06 12.65
N THR A 184 17.50 -81.88 12.66
CA THR A 184 18.69 -81.55 11.88
C THR A 184 19.96 -81.77 12.70
N ASN A 185 20.93 -82.49 12.13
CA ASN A 185 22.24 -82.73 12.74
C ASN A 185 23.31 -81.86 12.06
N VAL A 186 23.89 -80.92 12.79
CA VAL A 186 25.01 -80.07 12.33
C VAL A 186 26.30 -80.53 12.99
N THR A 187 27.22 -81.08 12.20
CA THR A 187 28.58 -81.42 12.65
C THR A 187 29.44 -80.16 12.67
N VAL A 188 30.12 -79.91 13.79
CA VAL A 188 31.07 -78.80 13.96
C VAL A 188 32.43 -79.38 14.30
N SER A 189 33.44 -79.20 13.45
CA SER A 189 34.80 -79.66 13.73
C SER A 189 35.36 -79.03 15.00
N ALA A 190 36.16 -79.77 15.78
CA ALA A 190 36.86 -79.19 16.92
C ALA A 190 37.96 -78.23 16.42
N SER A 191 37.91 -76.98 16.87
CA SER A 191 38.95 -75.97 16.61
C SER A 191 40.08 -76.04 17.64
N ASP A 192 41.18 -75.34 17.40
CA ASP A 192 42.24 -75.21 18.41
C ASP A 192 41.87 -74.25 19.57
N GLU A 193 40.91 -73.34 19.35
CA GLU A 193 40.45 -72.33 20.30
C GLU A 193 39.68 -72.89 21.52
N GLU A 194 39.90 -72.29 22.70
CA GLU A 194 39.22 -72.65 23.96
C GLU A 194 37.70 -72.41 23.97
N LYS A 195 37.20 -71.60 23.04
CA LYS A 195 35.77 -71.33 22.84
C LYS A 195 35.40 -71.70 21.42
N VAL A 196 34.33 -72.47 21.27
CA VAL A 196 33.75 -72.80 19.98
C VAL A 196 32.51 -71.92 19.80
N ILE A 197 32.44 -71.24 18.67
CA ILE A 197 31.30 -70.39 18.28
C ILE A 197 30.67 -71.01 17.03
N LYS A 198 29.34 -71.13 17.00
CA LYS A 198 28.60 -71.55 15.81
C LYS A 198 27.29 -70.76 15.69
N GLU A 199 27.19 -69.98 14.62
CA GLU A 199 25.92 -69.41 14.15
C GLU A 199 25.08 -70.48 13.46
N ILE A 200 23.77 -70.48 13.72
CA ILE A 200 22.79 -71.37 13.13
C ILE A 200 21.75 -70.52 12.40
N ASP A 201 21.81 -70.54 11.07
CA ASP A 201 21.01 -69.73 10.16
C ASP A 201 19.74 -70.45 9.67
N GLY A 202 18.86 -69.70 8.98
CA GLY A 202 17.65 -70.25 8.37
C GLY A 202 16.56 -70.59 9.39
N LEU A 203 16.61 -69.98 10.57
CA LEU A 203 15.61 -70.14 11.63
C LEU A 203 14.41 -69.21 11.39
N THR A 204 13.25 -69.59 11.92
CA THR A 204 12.03 -68.79 11.91
C THR A 204 12.08 -67.77 13.04
N SER A 205 11.66 -66.52 12.79
CA SER A 205 11.57 -65.47 13.81
C SER A 205 10.55 -65.78 14.91
N ALA A 206 10.69 -65.15 16.07
CA ALA A 206 9.80 -65.33 17.24
C ALA A 206 9.55 -66.81 17.61
N THR A 207 10.58 -67.67 17.47
CA THR A 207 10.46 -69.12 17.64
C THR A 207 11.51 -69.62 18.62
N ARG A 208 11.08 -70.43 19.60
CA ARG A 208 11.96 -71.06 20.60
C ARG A 208 12.56 -72.34 20.02
N TYR A 209 13.88 -72.42 19.96
CA TYR A 209 14.62 -73.60 19.53
C TYR A 209 15.20 -74.36 20.73
N SER A 210 15.16 -75.69 20.65
CA SER A 210 15.80 -76.60 21.60
C SER A 210 16.99 -77.27 20.93
N PHE A 211 18.15 -77.10 21.55
CA PHE A 211 19.44 -77.52 21.03
C PHE A 211 20.00 -78.62 21.94
N ARG A 212 20.52 -79.71 21.35
CA ARG A 212 21.26 -80.75 22.09
C ARG A 212 22.63 -80.95 21.46
N LEU A 213 23.67 -80.66 22.23
CA LEU A 213 25.06 -80.66 21.78
C LEU A 213 25.81 -81.87 22.36
N PHE A 214 26.42 -82.66 21.49
CA PHE A 214 27.23 -83.83 21.81
C PHE A 214 28.69 -83.59 21.43
N ALA A 215 29.63 -84.05 22.25
CA ALA A 215 31.04 -84.14 21.89
C ALA A 215 31.36 -85.53 21.32
N VAL A 216 32.19 -85.62 20.27
CA VAL A 216 32.38 -86.84 19.47
C VAL A 216 33.85 -87.17 19.25
N PHE A 217 34.22 -88.40 19.58
CA PHE A 217 35.55 -88.97 19.36
C PHE A 217 35.42 -90.41 18.88
N GLU A 218 36.10 -90.78 17.79
CA GLU A 218 36.13 -92.18 17.29
C GLU A 218 34.74 -92.83 17.19
N ASN A 219 33.76 -92.07 16.69
CA ASN A 219 32.33 -92.41 16.56
C ASN A 219 31.55 -92.64 17.86
N VAL A 220 32.14 -92.37 19.03
CA VAL A 220 31.46 -92.39 20.33
C VAL A 220 31.03 -90.96 20.71
N MET A 221 29.76 -90.81 21.10
CA MET A 221 29.16 -89.55 21.54
C MET A 221 29.09 -89.46 23.07
N SER A 222 29.28 -88.25 23.61
CA SER A 222 28.99 -87.92 25.02
C SER A 222 27.48 -88.10 25.34
N SER A 223 27.07 -87.91 26.60
CA SER A 223 25.63 -88.02 26.98
C SER A 223 24.76 -86.88 26.42
N GLY A 224 25.38 -85.75 26.07
CA GLY A 224 24.81 -84.60 25.38
C GLY A 224 24.17 -83.60 26.35
N ILE A 225 24.50 -82.32 26.19
CA ILE A 225 23.93 -81.21 26.96
C ILE A 225 22.78 -80.56 26.17
N SER A 226 21.67 -80.26 26.85
CA SER A 226 20.51 -79.57 26.25
C SER A 226 20.48 -78.09 26.66
N PHE A 227 20.16 -77.22 25.71
CA PHE A 227 20.02 -75.78 25.88
C PHE A 227 18.80 -75.28 25.06
N SER A 228 18.26 -74.11 25.38
CA SER A 228 17.18 -73.49 24.59
C SER A 228 17.40 -71.99 24.45
N ALA A 229 17.11 -71.47 23.26
CA ALA A 229 17.15 -70.05 22.95
C ALA A 229 16.10 -69.74 21.87
N ALA A 230 15.57 -68.52 21.89
CA ALA A 230 14.65 -68.03 20.87
C ALA A 230 15.37 -67.20 19.80
N THR A 231 14.84 -67.19 18.59
CA THR A 231 15.11 -66.12 17.62
C THR A 231 14.47 -64.82 18.09
N ALA A 232 15.01 -63.69 17.65
CA ALA A 232 14.34 -62.41 17.84
C ALA A 232 12.99 -62.40 17.09
N PRO A 233 11.98 -61.67 17.60
CA PRO A 233 10.80 -61.36 16.80
C PRO A 233 11.14 -60.35 15.70
N PRO A 234 10.38 -60.31 14.60
CA PRO A 234 10.58 -59.32 13.56
C PRO A 234 10.25 -57.91 14.09
N ASN A 235 10.77 -56.90 13.42
CA ASN A 235 10.46 -55.51 13.74
C ASN A 235 8.98 -55.16 13.54
N VAL A 236 8.55 -54.10 14.23
CA VAL A 236 7.19 -53.59 14.16
C VAL A 236 6.97 -52.81 12.86
N GLU A 237 5.89 -53.14 12.15
CA GLU A 237 5.46 -52.50 10.90
C GLU A 237 4.31 -51.49 11.12
N ASP A 238 4.06 -50.64 10.12
CA ASP A 238 2.96 -49.66 10.08
C ASP A 238 2.83 -48.76 11.32
N VAL A 239 3.95 -48.30 11.88
CA VAL A 239 3.95 -47.31 12.97
C VAL A 239 3.38 -45.97 12.46
N GLN A 240 2.31 -45.50 13.10
CA GLN A 240 1.53 -44.32 12.73
C GLN A 240 1.28 -43.42 13.94
N LEU A 241 1.19 -42.12 13.69
CA LEU A 241 0.72 -41.13 14.64
C LEU A 241 -0.79 -40.94 14.44
N ILE A 242 -1.55 -40.99 15.53
CA ILE A 242 -3.03 -40.89 15.52
C ILE A 242 -3.50 -39.55 16.09
N ASN A 243 -2.85 -39.08 17.15
CA ASN A 243 -3.18 -37.82 17.81
C ASN A 243 -1.95 -37.25 18.52
N GLN A 244 -1.86 -35.93 18.60
CA GLN A 244 -0.76 -35.19 19.20
C GLN A 244 -1.36 -34.00 19.94
N THR A 245 -1.33 -34.03 21.27
CA THR A 245 -1.87 -32.97 22.14
C THR A 245 -0.74 -32.16 22.77
N GLU A 246 -1.07 -31.17 23.59
CA GLU A 246 -0.08 -30.36 24.32
C GLU A 246 0.72 -31.20 25.33
N THR A 247 0.20 -32.33 25.81
CA THR A 247 0.83 -33.16 26.86
C THR A 247 0.83 -34.66 26.58
N SER A 248 0.29 -35.11 25.45
CA SER A 248 0.27 -36.52 25.04
C SER A 248 0.54 -36.74 23.55
N ILE A 249 1.05 -37.92 23.21
CA ILE A 249 1.19 -38.42 21.83
C ILE A 249 0.55 -39.81 21.76
N THR A 250 -0.37 -40.02 20.82
CA THR A 250 -1.03 -41.31 20.57
C THR A 250 -0.43 -41.99 19.34
N LEU A 251 0.18 -43.14 19.57
CA LEU A 251 0.79 -43.99 18.56
C LEU A 251 -0.12 -45.19 18.23
N GLN A 252 -0.04 -45.67 16.99
CA GLN A 252 -0.64 -46.93 16.53
C GLN A 252 0.40 -47.73 15.76
N TRP A 253 0.38 -49.06 15.83
CA TRP A 253 1.19 -49.94 14.98
C TRP A 253 0.49 -51.26 14.66
N ARG A 254 0.97 -51.98 13.64
CA ARG A 254 0.49 -53.33 13.31
C ARG A 254 0.99 -54.34 14.36
N LYS A 255 0.13 -55.29 14.74
CA LYS A 255 0.50 -56.40 15.62
C LYS A 255 1.62 -57.24 15.01
N VAL A 256 2.66 -57.49 15.81
CA VAL A 256 3.63 -58.56 15.52
C VAL A 256 3.08 -59.87 16.10
N ASN A 257 3.19 -60.96 15.34
CA ASN A 257 2.70 -62.28 15.76
C ASN A 257 3.73 -63.02 16.65
N ASN A 258 3.23 -63.91 17.51
CA ASN A 258 4.01 -64.78 18.41
C ASN A 258 4.96 -64.03 19.38
N ILE A 259 4.57 -62.84 19.87
CA ILE A 259 5.31 -62.08 20.89
C ILE A 259 4.52 -61.95 22.20
N TYR A 260 5.20 -61.53 23.28
CA TYR A 260 4.55 -61.28 24.57
C TYR A 260 4.29 -59.79 24.83
N SER A 261 5.18 -58.92 24.37
CA SER A 261 5.08 -57.47 24.60
C SER A 261 5.90 -56.66 23.59
N TYR A 262 5.68 -55.36 23.60
CA TYR A 262 6.52 -54.35 23.00
C TYR A 262 7.21 -53.55 24.12
N ILE A 263 8.39 -53.00 23.83
CA ILE A 263 9.03 -51.98 24.66
C ILE A 263 9.16 -50.71 23.82
N LEU A 264 8.54 -49.63 24.27
CA LEU A 264 8.70 -48.29 23.72
C LEU A 264 9.71 -47.52 24.59
N PHE A 265 10.85 -47.16 24.01
CA PHE A 265 11.88 -46.32 24.62
C PHE A 265 11.70 -44.88 24.16
N TYR A 266 11.62 -43.92 25.09
CA TYR A 266 11.69 -42.48 24.81
C TYR A 266 12.20 -41.75 26.05
N ASN A 267 13.02 -40.70 25.88
CA ASN A 267 13.48 -39.84 26.99
C ASN A 267 13.95 -40.62 28.25
N GLU A 268 14.87 -41.57 28.07
CA GLU A 268 15.41 -42.48 29.11
C GLU A 268 14.37 -43.36 29.84
N THR A 269 13.13 -43.37 29.37
CA THR A 269 11.98 -44.09 29.94
C THR A 269 11.60 -45.29 29.08
N ASN A 270 11.36 -46.43 29.72
CA ASN A 270 10.91 -47.67 29.07
C ASN A 270 9.43 -47.91 29.41
N VAL A 271 8.56 -47.89 28.41
CA VAL A 271 7.14 -48.27 28.55
C VAL A 271 6.91 -49.62 27.90
N THR A 272 6.68 -50.64 28.72
CA THR A 272 6.26 -51.97 28.25
C THR A 272 4.77 -51.95 27.91
N VAL A 273 4.41 -52.44 26.73
CA VAL A 273 3.02 -52.60 26.27
C VAL A 273 2.79 -54.08 26.00
N SER A 274 1.85 -54.73 26.70
CA SER A 274 1.51 -56.13 26.45
C SER A 274 1.02 -56.33 25.02
N ALA A 275 1.31 -57.47 24.40
CA ALA A 275 0.71 -57.82 23.12
C ALA A 275 -0.81 -58.04 23.27
N SER A 276 -1.60 -57.39 22.43
CA SER A 276 -3.05 -57.58 22.33
C SER A 276 -3.40 -58.64 21.30
N ASP A 277 -4.62 -59.18 21.36
CA ASP A 277 -5.13 -60.04 20.29
C ASP A 277 -5.48 -59.26 19.01
N GLU A 278 -5.82 -57.97 19.14
CA GLU A 278 -6.17 -57.06 18.04
C GLU A 278 -5.02 -56.83 17.04
N GLU A 279 -5.33 -56.83 15.74
CA GLU A 279 -4.40 -56.56 14.61
C GLU A 279 -3.66 -55.22 14.69
N LYS A 280 -4.14 -54.29 15.50
CA LYS A 280 -3.54 -52.99 15.76
C LYS A 280 -3.36 -52.79 17.25
N VAL A 281 -2.22 -52.20 17.61
CA VAL A 281 -1.92 -51.78 18.98
C VAL A 281 -1.95 -50.26 19.01
N ILE A 282 -2.68 -49.68 19.97
CA ILE A 282 -2.73 -48.23 20.19
C ILE A 282 -2.15 -47.94 21.58
N LYS A 283 -1.26 -46.95 21.67
CA LYS A 283 -0.69 -46.49 22.94
C LYS A 283 -0.60 -44.97 22.96
N GLU A 284 -1.27 -44.35 23.92
CA GLU A 284 -1.06 -42.95 24.31
C GLU A 284 0.10 -42.84 25.31
N ILE A 285 0.94 -41.82 25.14
CA ILE A 285 2.06 -41.48 26.01
C ILE A 285 1.78 -40.10 26.60
N ASP A 286 1.44 -40.06 27.88
CA ASP A 286 1.05 -38.85 28.63
C ASP A 286 2.22 -38.22 29.38
N GLY A 287 2.00 -37.01 29.92
CA GLY A 287 2.95 -36.31 30.78
C GLY A 287 4.13 -35.67 30.01
N LEU A 288 3.96 -35.46 28.72
CA LEU A 288 4.92 -34.81 27.84
C LEU A 288 4.84 -33.27 27.98
N THR A 289 5.93 -32.58 27.62
CA THR A 289 6.01 -31.12 27.54
C THR A 289 5.46 -30.65 26.20
N SER A 290 4.72 -29.54 26.15
CA SER A 290 4.21 -28.96 24.89
C SER A 290 5.32 -28.39 23.99
N ALA A 291 5.03 -28.23 22.70
CA ALA A 291 5.97 -27.73 21.68
C ALA A 291 7.38 -28.37 21.77
N THR A 292 7.43 -29.71 21.93
CA THR A 292 8.67 -30.46 22.18
C THR A 292 8.74 -31.70 21.29
N ARG A 293 9.86 -31.89 20.59
CA ARG A 293 10.11 -33.07 19.75
C ARG A 293 10.68 -34.24 20.57
N TYR A 294 9.95 -35.35 20.58
CA TYR A 294 10.35 -36.60 21.20
C TYR A 294 10.90 -37.59 20.16
N SER A 295 11.95 -38.31 20.55
CA SER A 295 12.52 -39.42 19.80
C SER A 295 12.10 -40.74 20.47
N PHE A 296 11.56 -41.65 19.67
CA PHE A 296 11.03 -42.94 20.10
C PHE A 296 11.80 -44.08 19.44
N ARG A 297 11.96 -45.20 20.17
CA ARG A 297 12.41 -46.47 19.59
C ARG A 297 11.55 -47.61 20.12
N LEU A 298 10.92 -48.35 19.21
CA LEU A 298 9.95 -49.40 19.51
C LEU A 298 10.52 -50.77 19.17
N PHE A 299 10.48 -51.68 20.13
CA PHE A 299 10.97 -53.06 20.03
C PHE A 299 9.81 -54.04 20.21
N ALA A 300 9.79 -55.14 19.45
CA ALA A 300 8.97 -56.31 19.75
C ALA A 300 9.76 -57.28 20.66
N VAL A 301 9.09 -58.03 21.55
CA VAL A 301 9.75 -58.88 22.56
C VAL A 301 9.14 -60.30 22.64
N PHE A 302 9.99 -61.32 22.50
CA PHE A 302 9.64 -62.73 22.65
C PHE A 302 10.69 -63.46 23.50
N GLU A 303 10.28 -64.19 24.54
CA GLU A 303 11.17 -64.89 25.50
C GLU A 303 12.39 -64.07 25.97
N ASN A 304 12.18 -62.78 26.27
CA ASN A 304 13.21 -61.78 26.65
C ASN A 304 14.22 -61.39 25.54
N VAL A 305 14.04 -61.86 24.30
CA VAL A 305 14.76 -61.39 23.11
C VAL A 305 13.99 -60.23 22.47
N THR A 306 14.68 -59.15 22.15
CA THR A 306 14.09 -57.99 21.44
C THR A 306 14.38 -58.05 19.93
N SER A 307 13.50 -57.49 19.10
CA SER A 307 13.84 -57.13 17.71
C SER A 307 14.96 -56.08 17.68
N SER A 308 15.51 -55.74 16.50
CA SER A 308 16.53 -54.68 16.39
C SER A 308 15.99 -53.27 16.70
N GLY A 309 14.68 -53.07 16.57
CA GLY A 309 13.91 -51.91 17.03
C GLY A 309 13.83 -50.78 15.99
N ILE A 310 12.62 -50.30 15.73
CA ILE A 310 12.36 -49.18 14.79
C ILE A 310 12.41 -47.83 15.52
N SER A 311 13.11 -46.85 14.93
CA SER A 311 13.28 -45.51 15.49
C SER A 311 12.49 -44.46 14.68
N PHE A 312 11.80 -43.56 15.36
CA PHE A 312 11.02 -42.46 14.77
C PHE A 312 10.94 -41.26 15.73
N SER A 313 10.38 -40.14 15.27
CA SER A 313 10.24 -38.92 16.10
C SER A 313 8.89 -38.24 15.86
N ALA A 314 8.34 -37.64 16.91
CA ALA A 314 7.09 -36.87 16.85
C ALA A 314 7.11 -35.73 17.86
N ALA A 315 6.40 -34.63 17.56
CA ALA A 315 6.27 -33.50 18.47
C ALA A 315 4.93 -33.49 19.21
N THR A 316 4.91 -32.93 20.42
CA THR A 316 3.66 -32.48 21.06
C THR A 316 3.14 -31.21 20.39
N ALA A 317 1.84 -30.99 20.49
CA ALA A 317 1.24 -29.74 20.03
C ALA A 317 1.77 -28.55 20.85
N PRO A 318 1.88 -27.36 20.25
CA PRO A 318 2.13 -26.12 20.99
C PRO A 318 0.86 -25.63 21.70
N PRO A 319 0.99 -24.84 22.78
CA PRO A 319 -0.17 -24.23 23.44
C PRO A 319 -0.81 -23.15 22.56
N ASN A 320 -2.11 -22.89 22.80
CA ASN A 320 -2.79 -21.74 22.20
C ASN A 320 -2.16 -20.41 22.65
N VAL A 321 -2.31 -19.38 21.80
CA VAL A 321 -1.85 -18.02 22.12
C VAL A 321 -2.71 -17.37 23.21
N GLU A 322 -2.09 -16.51 24.02
CA GLU A 322 -2.79 -15.63 24.96
C GLU A 322 -3.14 -14.28 24.30
N ASP A 323 -4.04 -13.51 24.92
CA ASP A 323 -4.41 -12.14 24.54
C ASP A 323 -4.91 -11.95 23.09
N PHE A 324 -5.44 -12.99 22.42
CA PHE A 324 -5.92 -12.88 21.04
C PHE A 324 -7.11 -11.91 20.91
N GLN A 325 -6.88 -10.77 20.27
CA GLN A 325 -7.82 -9.66 20.20
C GLN A 325 -7.67 -8.87 18.90
N ARG A 326 -8.74 -8.21 18.48
CA ARG A 326 -8.72 -7.16 17.44
C ARG A 326 -8.30 -5.85 18.11
N ILE A 327 -7.35 -5.13 17.53
CA ILE A 327 -6.87 -3.83 18.03
C ILE A 327 -7.24 -2.65 17.12
N ASN A 328 -7.47 -2.87 15.83
CA ASN A 328 -7.88 -1.83 14.88
C ASN A 328 -8.79 -2.42 13.78
N GLN A 329 -9.62 -1.58 13.16
CA GLN A 329 -10.60 -1.93 12.12
C GLN A 329 -10.76 -0.74 11.16
N ASN A 330 -10.78 -1.00 9.85
CA ASN A 330 -11.17 -0.01 8.83
C ASN A 330 -12.08 -0.69 7.77
N GLU A 331 -12.33 0.00 6.66
CA GLU A 331 -13.21 -0.43 5.58
C GLU A 331 -12.81 -1.76 4.93
N THR A 332 -11.51 -2.06 4.85
CA THR A 332 -10.99 -3.23 4.11
C THR A 332 -9.95 -4.03 4.88
N SER A 333 -9.65 -3.69 6.13
CA SER A 333 -8.79 -4.49 6.99
C SER A 333 -9.15 -4.52 8.47
N ILE A 334 -8.71 -5.59 9.13
CA ILE A 334 -8.83 -5.80 10.58
C ILE A 334 -7.44 -6.16 11.10
N THR A 335 -6.95 -5.38 12.06
CA THR A 335 -5.66 -5.63 12.73
C THR A 335 -5.87 -6.49 13.97
N LEU A 336 -5.22 -7.64 13.99
CA LEU A 336 -5.24 -8.61 15.08
C LEU A 336 -3.94 -8.56 15.88
N GLN A 337 -4.01 -8.88 17.16
CA GLN A 337 -2.88 -8.94 18.09
C GLN A 337 -3.02 -10.17 19.00
N TRP A 338 -1.90 -10.83 19.32
CA TRP A 338 -1.81 -11.86 20.36
C TRP A 338 -0.44 -11.85 21.03
N ARG A 339 -0.32 -12.54 22.16
CA ARG A 339 0.98 -12.75 22.83
C ARG A 339 1.75 -13.88 22.15
N LYS A 340 3.05 -13.68 21.96
CA LYS A 340 3.97 -14.66 21.36
C LYS A 340 4.10 -15.91 22.22
N VAL A 341 4.01 -17.08 21.57
CA VAL A 341 4.41 -18.38 22.14
C VAL A 341 5.88 -18.63 21.76
N ASN A 342 6.67 -19.12 22.71
CA ASN A 342 8.10 -19.39 22.50
C ASN A 342 8.34 -20.75 21.80
N ASN A 343 9.57 -21.27 21.81
CA ASN A 343 9.99 -22.52 21.15
C ASN A 343 9.88 -22.52 19.60
N LEU A 344 10.23 -21.41 18.94
CA LEU A 344 10.24 -21.28 17.47
C LEU A 344 8.88 -21.54 16.77
N CYS A 345 7.77 -21.47 17.52
CA CYS A 345 6.43 -21.64 16.97
C CYS A 345 6.14 -20.58 15.89
N SER A 346 5.44 -20.98 14.83
CA SER A 346 4.75 -20.08 13.91
C SER A 346 3.24 -20.08 14.20
N TYR A 347 2.47 -19.29 13.47
CA TYR A 347 1.01 -19.23 13.62
C TYR A 347 0.31 -19.46 12.28
N LEU A 348 -0.84 -20.13 12.32
CA LEU A 348 -1.75 -20.30 11.19
C LEU A 348 -3.07 -19.61 11.54
N LEU A 349 -3.39 -18.53 10.84
CA LEU A 349 -4.67 -17.83 10.95
C LEU A 349 -5.58 -18.28 9.81
N VAL A 350 -6.82 -18.65 10.15
CA VAL A 350 -7.85 -19.12 9.22
C VAL A 350 -9.08 -18.22 9.32
N TYR A 351 -9.53 -17.70 8.19
CA TYR A 351 -10.78 -16.93 8.06
C TYR A 351 -11.31 -17.06 6.63
N ASN A 352 -12.62 -17.20 6.43
CA ASN A 352 -13.27 -17.34 5.12
C ASN A 352 -12.49 -18.22 4.12
N GLU A 353 -12.24 -19.49 4.50
CA GLU A 353 -11.49 -20.50 3.70
C GLU A 353 -10.04 -20.12 3.35
N THR A 354 -9.55 -18.97 3.82
CA THR A 354 -8.21 -18.44 3.57
C THR A 354 -7.28 -18.76 4.73
N ASN A 355 -6.13 -19.37 4.42
CA ASN A 355 -5.08 -19.74 5.36
C ASN A 355 -3.91 -18.75 5.26
N VAL A 356 -3.58 -18.07 6.35
CA VAL A 356 -2.46 -17.12 6.44
C VAL A 356 -1.45 -17.62 7.47
N THR A 357 -0.25 -17.96 7.01
CA THR A 357 0.88 -18.31 7.87
C THR A 357 1.60 -17.06 8.34
N VAL A 358 1.67 -16.85 9.66
CA VAL A 358 2.37 -15.72 10.30
C VAL A 358 3.62 -16.26 10.99
N SER A 359 4.79 -15.82 10.56
CA SER A 359 6.06 -16.09 11.24
C SER A 359 6.10 -15.34 12.58
N ALA A 360 6.71 -15.94 13.61
CA ALA A 360 6.93 -15.22 14.87
C ALA A 360 7.93 -14.06 14.67
N SER A 361 7.52 -12.87 15.11
CA SER A 361 8.41 -11.71 15.32
C SER A 361 9.34 -11.96 16.52
N ASP A 362 10.39 -11.15 16.65
CA ASP A 362 11.21 -11.15 17.87
C ASP A 362 10.44 -10.58 19.08
N GLU A 363 9.52 -9.64 18.83
CA GLU A 363 8.68 -8.95 19.82
C GLU A 363 7.73 -9.87 20.61
N GLU A 364 7.42 -9.48 21.86
CA GLU A 364 6.54 -10.24 22.77
C GLU A 364 5.07 -10.30 22.31
N LYS A 365 4.67 -9.34 21.47
CA LYS A 365 3.35 -9.31 20.82
C LYS A 365 3.51 -9.51 19.33
N VAL A 366 2.64 -10.33 18.76
CA VAL A 366 2.49 -10.48 17.32
C VAL A 366 1.29 -9.62 16.91
N ILE A 367 1.49 -8.78 15.89
CA ILE A 367 0.46 -7.96 15.26
C ILE A 367 0.35 -8.38 13.79
N THR A 368 -0.86 -8.44 13.25
CA THR A 368 -1.08 -8.80 11.84
C THR A 368 -2.29 -8.08 11.27
N ASP A 369 -2.09 -7.38 10.16
CA ASP A 369 -3.13 -6.69 9.40
C ASP A 369 -3.73 -7.61 8.34
N ILE A 370 -5.02 -7.93 8.49
CA ILE A 370 -5.76 -8.75 7.53
C ILE A 370 -6.47 -7.84 6.54
N ASN A 371 -5.85 -7.65 5.38
CA ASN A 371 -6.29 -6.73 4.31
C ASN A 371 -7.14 -7.45 3.24
N GLY A 372 -7.76 -6.68 2.34
CA GLY A 372 -8.56 -7.21 1.23
C GLY A 372 -9.99 -7.63 1.63
N LEU A 373 -10.44 -7.24 2.82
CA LEU A 373 -11.76 -7.58 3.35
C LEU A 373 -12.85 -6.68 2.72
N THR A 374 -14.06 -7.22 2.56
CA THR A 374 -15.27 -6.45 2.21
C THR A 374 -15.71 -5.57 3.38
N SER A 375 -16.10 -4.32 3.12
CA SER A 375 -16.64 -3.38 4.12
C SER A 375 -17.98 -3.81 4.74
N ALA A 376 -18.32 -3.30 5.93
CA ALA A 376 -19.55 -3.60 6.67
C ALA A 376 -19.85 -5.11 6.81
N THR A 377 -18.80 -5.94 6.90
CA THR A 377 -18.91 -7.40 6.89
C THR A 377 -18.27 -7.97 8.14
N ARG A 378 -18.97 -8.90 8.81
CA ARG A 378 -18.50 -9.59 10.02
C ARG A 378 -17.70 -10.84 9.66
N TYR A 379 -16.46 -10.91 10.13
CA TYR A 379 -15.55 -12.03 9.93
C TYR A 379 -15.39 -12.87 11.20
N SER A 380 -15.10 -14.16 11.01
CA SER A 380 -14.69 -15.08 12.07
C SER A 380 -13.26 -15.56 11.79
N PHE A 381 -12.40 -15.41 12.79
CA PHE A 381 -10.98 -15.72 12.74
C PHE A 381 -10.69 -16.87 13.69
N ARG A 382 -9.98 -17.91 13.24
CA ARG A 382 -9.46 -18.97 14.09
C ARG A 382 -7.94 -19.04 13.95
N LEU A 383 -7.23 -18.93 15.06
CA LEU A 383 -5.78 -18.82 15.13
C LEU A 383 -5.20 -20.05 15.84
N PHE A 384 -4.28 -20.72 15.16
CA PHE A 384 -3.57 -21.89 15.65
C PHE A 384 -2.09 -21.55 15.86
N THR A 385 -1.50 -22.02 16.96
CA THR A 385 -0.03 -22.06 17.12
C THR A 385 0.48 -23.30 16.38
N VAL A 386 1.67 -23.25 15.77
CA VAL A 386 2.23 -24.34 14.95
C VAL A 386 3.69 -24.63 15.32
N PHE A 387 4.01 -25.89 15.63
CA PHE A 387 5.35 -26.36 15.96
C PHE A 387 5.63 -27.68 15.23
N GLU A 388 6.71 -27.75 14.44
CA GLU A 388 7.07 -28.93 13.61
C GLU A 388 5.87 -29.56 12.86
N ASN A 389 5.04 -28.70 12.23
CA ASN A 389 3.79 -29.03 11.54
C ASN A 389 2.62 -29.52 12.41
N VAL A 390 2.76 -29.58 13.74
CA VAL A 390 1.67 -29.87 14.68
C VAL A 390 0.98 -28.56 15.09
N THR A 391 -0.35 -28.52 14.99
CA THR A 391 -1.18 -27.36 15.37
C THR A 391 -1.71 -27.47 16.79
N SER A 392 -1.88 -26.34 17.48
CA SER A 392 -2.69 -26.24 18.71
C SER A 392 -4.17 -26.52 18.42
N SER A 393 -5.03 -26.53 19.46
CA SER A 393 -6.48 -26.71 19.29
C SER A 393 -7.20 -25.51 18.63
N GLY A 394 -6.58 -24.33 18.69
CA GLY A 394 -6.96 -23.10 17.97
C GLY A 394 -8.00 -22.24 18.68
N ILE A 395 -7.66 -20.97 18.91
CA ILE A 395 -8.53 -19.96 19.54
C ILE A 395 -9.33 -19.18 18.49
N SER A 396 -10.55 -18.74 18.82
CA SER A 396 -11.45 -18.06 17.87
C SER A 396 -11.86 -16.66 18.33
N LEU A 397 -12.03 -15.75 17.37
CA LEU A 397 -12.38 -14.34 17.55
C LEU A 397 -13.32 -13.89 16.41
N SER A 398 -14.23 -12.95 16.65
CA SER A 398 -15.02 -12.30 15.59
C SER A 398 -14.89 -10.79 15.62
N ALA A 399 -14.78 -10.18 14.44
CA ALA A 399 -14.73 -8.73 14.26
C ALA A 399 -15.28 -8.36 12.88
N ALA A 400 -15.90 -7.19 12.75
CA ALA A 400 -16.38 -6.68 11.46
C ALA A 400 -15.45 -5.62 10.86
N THR A 401 -15.53 -5.39 9.55
CA THR A 401 -14.95 -4.20 8.91
C THR A 401 -15.82 -2.97 9.17
N ALA A 402 -15.22 -1.79 9.10
CA ALA A 402 -15.97 -0.55 9.04
C ALA A 402 -16.84 -0.51 7.76
N PRO A 403 -17.95 0.24 7.74
CA PRO A 403 -18.69 0.50 6.51
C PRO A 403 -17.91 1.47 5.61
N ARG A 404 -18.09 1.36 4.29
CA ARG A 404 -17.49 2.33 3.35
C ARG A 404 -17.96 3.76 3.63
N ASN A 405 -17.11 4.74 3.31
CA ASN A 405 -17.51 6.15 3.29
C ASN A 405 -18.62 6.42 2.25
N SER A 406 -19.34 7.53 2.44
CA SER A 406 -20.30 8.05 1.47
C SER A 406 -19.54 8.64 0.27
N ASN A 407 -19.90 8.29 -0.97
CA ASN A 407 -19.13 8.74 -2.15
C ASN A 407 -19.18 10.27 -2.35
N TRP A 408 -20.16 10.96 -1.75
CA TRP A 408 -20.24 12.42 -1.72
C TRP A 408 -20.95 12.95 -0.48
N PHE A 409 -20.54 14.14 -0.06
CA PHE A 409 -21.08 14.91 1.05
C PHE A 409 -21.08 16.40 0.65
N LYS A 410 -22.20 17.10 0.82
CA LYS A 410 -22.39 18.49 0.33
C LYS A 410 -23.35 19.27 1.21
N SER A 411 -23.24 20.60 1.19
CA SER A 411 -24.29 21.49 1.70
C SER A 411 -25.26 21.82 0.58
N ILE A 412 -26.57 21.78 0.87
CA ILE A 412 -27.64 22.03 -0.12
C ILE A 412 -28.39 23.34 0.12
N SER A 413 -28.38 23.85 1.36
CA SER A 413 -28.83 25.20 1.67
C SER A 413 -28.14 25.72 2.93
N GLN A 414 -27.90 27.03 2.98
CA GLN A 414 -27.15 27.72 4.04
C GLN A 414 -27.86 29.03 4.35
N ASN A 415 -28.00 29.38 5.63
CA ASN A 415 -28.55 30.67 6.07
C ASN A 415 -27.72 31.23 7.24
N GLU A 416 -28.24 32.27 7.91
CA GLU A 416 -27.52 33.00 8.96
C GLU A 416 -27.26 32.15 10.24
N SER A 417 -28.01 31.07 10.48
CA SER A 417 -27.93 30.28 11.72
C SER A 417 -27.99 28.75 11.55
N SER A 418 -28.04 28.26 10.32
CA SER A 418 -28.10 26.81 10.02
C SER A 418 -27.52 26.46 8.65
N ILE A 419 -27.09 25.21 8.53
CA ILE A 419 -26.56 24.60 7.31
C ILE A 419 -27.28 23.26 7.10
N THR A 420 -27.94 23.10 5.96
CA THR A 420 -28.54 21.85 5.53
C THR A 420 -27.50 21.04 4.77
N LEU A 421 -27.18 19.88 5.32
CA LEU A 421 -26.20 18.92 4.85
C LEU A 421 -26.90 17.74 4.16
N GLN A 422 -26.26 17.20 3.13
CA GLN A 422 -26.75 16.01 2.43
C GLN A 422 -25.58 15.12 2.01
N TRP A 423 -25.73 13.81 2.15
CA TRP A 423 -24.77 12.81 1.71
C TRP A 423 -25.45 11.61 1.05
N GLU A 424 -24.68 10.86 0.28
CA GLU A 424 -25.06 9.55 -0.23
C GLU A 424 -25.35 8.59 0.93
N LYS A 425 -26.42 7.80 0.86
CA LYS A 425 -26.60 6.68 1.80
C LYS A 425 -25.77 5.49 1.32
N VAL A 426 -24.98 4.93 2.21
CA VAL A 426 -24.21 3.71 2.00
C VAL A 426 -25.14 2.49 2.09
N ASP A 427 -25.03 1.57 1.12
CA ASP A 427 -25.87 0.37 1.05
C ASP A 427 -25.79 -0.46 2.34
N GLY A 428 -26.93 -0.94 2.81
CA GLY A 428 -27.05 -1.68 4.08
C GLY A 428 -26.93 -0.82 5.35
N ILE A 429 -26.45 0.43 5.26
CA ILE A 429 -26.18 1.29 6.42
C ILE A 429 -27.31 2.28 6.66
N LEU A 430 -27.88 2.20 7.86
CA LEU A 430 -28.90 3.13 8.35
C LEU A 430 -28.30 4.21 9.27
N ASP A 431 -27.28 3.90 10.07
CA ASP A 431 -26.77 4.83 11.06
C ASP A 431 -25.52 5.59 10.60
N TYR A 432 -25.54 6.90 10.83
CA TYR A 432 -24.47 7.83 10.51
C TYR A 432 -24.11 8.66 11.75
N ARG A 433 -22.87 9.12 11.81
CA ARG A 433 -22.36 10.01 12.84
C ARG A 433 -21.86 11.28 12.17
N LEU A 434 -22.40 12.42 12.57
CA LEU A 434 -22.01 13.74 12.08
C LEU A 434 -21.25 14.47 13.19
N VAL A 435 -20.03 14.92 12.90
CA VAL A 435 -19.17 15.65 13.84
C VAL A 435 -18.86 17.03 13.28
N PHE A 436 -18.95 18.06 14.13
CA PHE A 436 -18.55 19.44 13.81
C PHE A 436 -18.28 20.19 15.12
N SER A 437 -17.34 21.13 15.15
CA SER A 437 -17.11 22.02 16.31
C SER A 437 -16.90 21.35 17.69
N ARG A 438 -16.52 20.06 17.72
CA ARG A 438 -16.49 19.15 18.91
C ARG A 438 -17.85 18.61 19.38
N GLU A 439 -18.94 18.95 18.71
CA GLU A 439 -20.24 18.31 18.87
C GLU A 439 -20.33 17.04 18.00
N GLN A 440 -21.15 16.08 18.43
CA GLN A 440 -21.47 14.86 17.69
C GLN A 440 -22.99 14.67 17.68
N ILE A 441 -23.55 14.43 16.49
CA ILE A 441 -24.95 14.07 16.29
C ILE A 441 -25.01 12.70 15.61
N ASN A 442 -25.80 11.78 16.16
CA ASN A 442 -26.13 10.53 15.48
C ASN A 442 -27.35 10.76 14.58
N VAL A 443 -27.29 10.31 13.33
CA VAL A 443 -28.32 10.54 12.30
C VAL A 443 -28.66 9.20 11.65
N SER A 444 -29.86 8.69 11.91
CA SER A 444 -30.36 7.46 11.27
C SER A 444 -31.15 7.78 9.99
N ALA A 445 -30.93 6.99 8.95
CA ALA A 445 -31.56 7.10 7.63
C ALA A 445 -32.68 6.06 7.45
N ASN A 446 -33.71 6.39 6.66
CA ASN A 446 -34.78 5.45 6.36
C ASN A 446 -34.34 4.40 5.33
N VAL A 447 -34.94 3.20 5.41
CA VAL A 447 -34.64 2.08 4.50
C VAL A 447 -34.85 2.47 3.03
N SER A 448 -35.91 3.23 2.73
CA SER A 448 -36.30 3.66 1.37
C SER A 448 -35.62 4.93 0.84
N GLN A 449 -34.71 5.55 1.61
CA GLN A 449 -33.93 6.69 1.12
C GLN A 449 -32.65 6.22 0.42
N GLU A 450 -32.26 6.91 -0.67
CA GLU A 450 -30.96 6.79 -1.33
C GLU A 450 -29.95 7.84 -0.83
N GLN A 451 -30.44 8.89 -0.16
CA GLN A 451 -29.66 10.05 0.27
C GLN A 451 -30.14 10.51 1.64
N VAL A 452 -29.20 10.84 2.52
CA VAL A 452 -29.49 11.31 3.89
C VAL A 452 -29.38 12.83 3.90
N THR A 453 -30.32 13.52 4.56
CA THR A 453 -30.34 14.99 4.67
C THR A 453 -30.57 15.39 6.12
N HIS A 454 -29.79 16.34 6.63
CA HIS A 454 -29.83 16.79 8.03
C HIS A 454 -29.60 18.31 8.14
N VAL A 455 -30.26 18.99 9.08
CA VAL A 455 -30.17 20.45 9.27
C VAL A 455 -29.44 20.75 10.58
N VAL A 456 -28.18 21.16 10.51
CA VAL A 456 -27.44 21.64 11.68
C VAL A 456 -27.87 23.08 11.98
N SER A 457 -28.38 23.32 13.18
CA SER A 457 -29.00 24.59 13.60
C SER A 457 -28.29 25.19 14.83
N GLY A 458 -28.50 26.48 15.08
CA GLY A 458 -27.85 27.18 16.20
C GLY A 458 -26.41 27.64 15.90
N LEU A 459 -26.02 27.61 14.63
CA LEU A 459 -24.70 28.03 14.17
C LEU A 459 -24.58 29.57 14.22
N THR A 460 -23.34 30.06 14.36
CA THR A 460 -23.04 31.51 14.35
C THR A 460 -22.97 32.02 12.91
N ASN A 461 -23.57 33.18 12.62
CA ASN A 461 -23.56 33.81 11.29
C ASN A 461 -22.15 34.11 10.74
N GLY A 462 -22.04 34.18 9.42
CA GLY A 462 -20.80 34.47 8.66
C GLY A 462 -19.57 33.75 9.19
N THR A 463 -19.69 32.44 9.47
CA THR A 463 -18.67 31.60 10.12
C THR A 463 -18.45 30.32 9.32
N LYS A 464 -17.18 29.91 9.19
CA LYS A 464 -16.77 28.68 8.48
C LYS A 464 -16.78 27.51 9.47
N TYR A 465 -17.43 26.42 9.09
CA TYR A 465 -17.51 25.17 9.83
C TYR A 465 -16.89 24.03 9.01
N SER A 466 -16.26 23.07 9.70
CA SER A 466 -15.89 21.78 9.13
C SER A 466 -16.82 20.72 9.71
N PHE A 467 -17.39 19.90 8.84
CA PHE A 467 -18.26 18.78 9.14
C PHE A 467 -17.57 17.51 8.66
N SER A 468 -17.62 16.45 9.45
CA SER A 468 -17.12 15.13 9.08
C SER A 468 -18.25 14.13 9.33
N VAL A 469 -18.68 13.42 8.29
CA VAL A 469 -19.73 12.40 8.38
C VAL A 469 -19.14 10.99 8.24
N PHE A 470 -19.50 10.11 9.16
CA PHE A 470 -19.02 8.74 9.24
C PHE A 470 -20.23 7.79 9.10
N ALA A 471 -20.11 6.77 8.27
CA ALA A 471 -21.07 5.66 8.26
C ALA A 471 -20.81 4.75 9.47
N VAL A 472 -21.83 4.12 10.05
CA VAL A 472 -21.71 3.28 11.26
C VAL A 472 -22.30 1.88 11.07
N PHE A 473 -21.53 0.85 11.41
CA PHE A 473 -21.93 -0.57 11.39
C PHE A 473 -21.41 -1.29 12.64
N GLU A 474 -22.27 -2.00 13.38
CA GLU A 474 -21.91 -2.65 14.66
C GLU A 474 -21.16 -1.72 15.66
N ASN A 475 -21.47 -0.42 15.67
CA ASN A 475 -20.77 0.68 16.36
C ASN A 475 -19.36 1.05 15.86
N ILE A 476 -18.85 0.36 14.83
CA ILE A 476 -17.63 0.72 14.11
C ILE A 476 -17.97 1.84 13.12
N GLN A 477 -17.16 2.88 13.08
CA GLN A 477 -17.34 4.02 12.16
C GLN A 477 -16.34 3.93 10.99
N SER A 478 -16.72 4.46 9.82
CA SER A 478 -15.81 4.66 8.68
C SER A 478 -14.69 5.66 8.99
N SER A 479 -13.73 5.87 8.08
CA SER A 479 -12.67 6.87 8.25
C SER A 479 -13.19 8.32 8.20
N GLY A 480 -14.33 8.53 7.55
CA GLY A 480 -15.06 9.80 7.48
C GLY A 480 -15.01 10.46 6.11
N THR A 481 -16.05 11.24 5.81
CA THR A 481 -16.11 12.12 4.63
C THR A 481 -16.24 13.55 5.12
N GLU A 482 -15.31 14.43 4.70
CA GLU A 482 -15.26 15.81 5.18
C GLU A 482 -15.93 16.81 4.23
N LEU A 483 -16.54 17.84 4.80
CA LEU A 483 -17.09 19.00 4.11
C LEU A 483 -16.85 20.27 4.91
N THR A 484 -16.22 21.26 4.26
CA THR A 484 -16.30 22.64 4.73
C THR A 484 -17.58 23.31 4.20
N ALA A 485 -18.34 23.95 5.07
CA ALA A 485 -19.43 24.85 4.69
C ALA A 485 -19.46 26.09 5.60
N ALA A 486 -20.18 27.13 5.20
CA ALA A 486 -20.29 28.38 5.97
C ALA A 486 -21.74 28.77 6.23
N THR A 487 -21.98 29.54 7.27
CA THR A 487 -23.23 30.30 7.46
C THR A 487 -23.18 31.62 6.68
N VAL A 488 -24.34 32.11 6.27
CA VAL A 488 -24.48 33.41 5.59
C VAL A 488 -24.13 34.54 6.57
N PRO A 489 -23.44 35.63 6.15
CA PRO A 489 -23.27 36.82 6.98
C PRO A 489 -24.58 37.52 7.29
N LEU A 490 -24.63 38.21 8.43
CA LEU A 490 -25.74 39.11 8.72
C LEU A 490 -25.84 40.24 7.68
N THR A 491 -27.10 40.62 7.42
CA THR A 491 -27.44 41.84 6.68
C THR A 491 -27.02 43.08 7.48
N LEU A 492 -26.45 44.10 6.82
CA LEU A 492 -26.07 45.36 7.48
C LEU A 492 -27.28 46.05 8.11
N ALA A 493 -27.14 46.50 9.37
CA ALA A 493 -28.22 47.17 10.10
C ALA A 493 -28.52 48.58 9.58
N ALA A 494 -27.50 49.34 9.15
CA ALA A 494 -27.63 50.67 8.58
C ALA A 494 -26.40 51.06 7.75
N VAL A 495 -26.61 51.85 6.70
CA VAL A 495 -25.58 52.62 6.00
C VAL A 495 -25.91 54.11 6.18
N ARG A 496 -24.91 54.90 6.54
CA ARG A 496 -25.01 56.34 6.78
C ARG A 496 -24.44 57.11 5.58
N VAL A 497 -25.00 58.28 5.33
CA VAL A 497 -24.41 59.30 4.43
C VAL A 497 -23.76 60.35 5.32
N THR A 498 -22.44 60.47 5.29
CA THR A 498 -21.70 61.37 6.19
C THR A 498 -21.31 62.69 5.52
N GLU A 499 -20.94 62.65 4.24
CA GLU A 499 -20.60 63.84 3.46
C GLU A 499 -21.38 63.86 2.15
N ARG A 500 -21.77 65.07 1.72
CA ARG A 500 -22.48 65.33 0.47
C ARG A 500 -21.94 66.63 -0.13
N THR A 501 -21.47 66.57 -1.37
CA THR A 501 -21.04 67.74 -2.15
C THR A 501 -21.84 67.81 -3.46
N VAL A 502 -21.55 68.81 -4.30
CA VAL A 502 -22.20 68.97 -5.61
C VAL A 502 -21.82 67.86 -6.60
N SER A 503 -20.73 67.12 -6.38
CA SER A 503 -20.26 66.05 -7.28
C SER A 503 -19.73 64.81 -6.58
N SER A 504 -19.91 64.69 -5.26
CA SER A 504 -19.55 63.51 -4.48
C SER A 504 -20.46 63.23 -3.29
N VAL A 505 -20.46 61.98 -2.84
CA VAL A 505 -21.12 61.52 -1.60
C VAL A 505 -20.21 60.51 -0.89
N THR A 506 -20.06 60.62 0.43
CA THR A 506 -19.38 59.62 1.27
C THR A 506 -20.43 58.76 1.99
N LEU A 507 -20.34 57.44 1.79
CA LEU A 507 -21.15 56.42 2.49
C LEU A 507 -20.32 55.72 3.55
N GLU A 508 -20.91 55.46 4.72
CA GLU A 508 -20.24 54.82 5.86
C GLU A 508 -21.11 53.75 6.54
N TRP A 509 -20.51 52.64 6.96
CA TRP A 509 -21.20 51.60 7.73
C TRP A 509 -20.28 50.90 8.73
N ASN A 510 -20.88 50.41 9.81
CA ASN A 510 -20.19 49.62 10.81
C ASN A 510 -19.86 48.22 10.27
N VAL A 511 -18.76 47.64 10.73
CA VAL A 511 -18.31 46.29 10.34
C VAL A 511 -17.89 45.46 11.55
N ASP A 512 -18.14 44.14 11.50
CA ASP A 512 -17.74 43.21 12.56
C ASP A 512 -16.21 43.03 12.61
N VAL A 513 -15.56 43.72 13.54
CA VAL A 513 -14.10 43.68 13.73
C VAL A 513 -13.67 42.26 14.11
N GLY A 514 -12.84 41.65 13.27
CA GLY A 514 -12.41 40.25 13.39
C GLY A 514 -13.07 39.30 12.38
N LYS A 515 -14.20 39.67 11.78
CA LYS A 515 -14.80 38.94 10.65
C LYS A 515 -14.16 39.40 9.34
N LYS A 516 -13.50 38.47 8.63
CA LYS A 516 -12.91 38.69 7.28
C LYS A 516 -13.99 38.62 6.20
N TRP A 517 -15.02 39.46 6.32
CA TRP A 517 -16.08 39.63 5.33
C TRP A 517 -15.65 40.62 4.24
N ILE A 518 -16.35 40.56 3.11
CA ILE A 518 -16.15 41.45 1.96
C ILE A 518 -17.47 42.19 1.74
N TYR A 519 -17.43 43.52 1.64
CA TYR A 519 -18.61 44.35 1.44
C TYR A 519 -18.64 44.82 -0.03
N ILE A 520 -19.72 44.52 -0.73
CA ILE A 520 -19.92 44.90 -2.12
C ILE A 520 -20.95 46.01 -2.16
N LEU A 521 -20.48 47.24 -2.42
CA LEU A 521 -21.32 48.41 -2.65
C LEU A 521 -21.67 48.47 -4.14
N HIS A 522 -22.96 48.35 -4.45
CA HIS A 522 -23.53 48.60 -5.76
C HIS A 522 -24.01 50.05 -5.81
N PHE A 523 -23.45 50.85 -6.72
CA PHE A 523 -23.79 52.26 -6.89
C PHE A 523 -23.72 52.67 -8.36
N ASN A 524 -24.77 53.28 -8.90
CA ASN A 524 -24.82 53.80 -10.28
C ASN A 524 -24.30 52.80 -11.35
N GLY A 525 -24.74 51.54 -11.28
CA GLY A 525 -24.33 50.47 -12.20
C GLY A 525 -22.90 49.93 -12.00
N LYS A 526 -22.14 50.42 -11.02
CA LYS A 526 -20.79 49.97 -10.68
C LYS A 526 -20.77 49.21 -9.36
N ASN A 527 -19.96 48.15 -9.30
CA ASN A 527 -19.69 47.40 -8.07
C ASN A 527 -18.35 47.88 -7.49
N ILE A 528 -18.32 48.15 -6.19
CA ILE A 528 -17.13 48.58 -5.43
C ILE A 528 -16.94 47.59 -4.28
N THR A 529 -15.83 46.87 -4.31
CA THR A 529 -15.51 45.82 -3.34
C THR A 529 -14.58 46.36 -2.25
N LEU A 530 -14.98 46.21 -0.99
CA LEU A 530 -14.28 46.73 0.19
C LEU A 530 -14.07 45.60 1.19
N ASN A 531 -12.84 45.45 1.69
CA ASN A 531 -12.49 44.41 2.67
C ASN A 531 -12.53 44.99 4.09
N THR A 532 -12.87 44.18 5.12
CA THR A 532 -12.76 44.64 6.52
C THR A 532 -11.33 45.11 6.82
N THR A 533 -11.21 46.32 7.39
CA THR A 533 -9.93 46.85 7.91
C THR A 533 -9.83 46.57 9.41
N THR A 534 -8.82 47.14 10.09
CA THR A 534 -8.74 47.14 11.57
C THR A 534 -9.80 48.03 12.23
N ASN A 535 -10.47 48.89 11.47
CA ASN A 535 -11.44 49.85 12.00
C ASN A 535 -12.85 49.24 12.01
N ASN A 536 -13.66 49.67 12.97
CA ASN A 536 -15.05 49.26 13.13
C ASN A 536 -16.03 49.95 12.15
N VAL A 537 -15.53 50.83 11.28
CA VAL A 537 -16.29 51.53 10.24
C VAL A 537 -15.52 51.43 8.92
N LEU A 538 -16.24 51.14 7.83
CA LEU A 538 -15.75 51.36 6.46
C LEU A 538 -16.44 52.58 5.87
N SER A 539 -15.67 53.38 5.12
CA SER A 539 -16.16 54.50 4.32
C SER A 539 -15.89 54.30 2.84
N SER A 540 -16.71 54.91 1.98
CA SER A 540 -16.50 54.95 0.54
C SER A 540 -17.01 56.27 -0.04
N THR A 541 -16.08 57.09 -0.53
CA THR A 541 -16.39 58.35 -1.22
C THR A 541 -16.54 58.11 -2.72
N LEU A 542 -17.70 58.51 -3.24
CA LEU A 542 -18.13 58.33 -4.62
C LEU A 542 -18.10 59.70 -5.30
N SER A 543 -17.36 59.84 -6.38
CA SER A 543 -17.10 61.12 -7.06
C SER A 543 -17.59 61.12 -8.52
N SER A 544 -17.48 62.29 -9.18
CA SER A 544 -17.95 62.52 -10.56
C SER A 544 -19.48 62.35 -10.73
N LEU A 545 -20.23 62.67 -9.69
CA LEU A 545 -21.69 62.69 -9.68
C LEU A 545 -22.23 64.02 -10.23
N GLN A 546 -23.49 64.03 -10.66
CA GLN A 546 -24.19 65.24 -11.11
C GLN A 546 -24.77 66.01 -9.90
N PRO A 547 -24.79 67.35 -9.88
CA PRO A 547 -25.43 68.13 -8.81
C PRO A 547 -26.93 67.86 -8.67
N GLY A 548 -27.46 68.04 -7.45
CA GLY A 548 -28.89 67.94 -7.14
C GLY A 548 -29.60 66.65 -7.57
N THR A 549 -28.87 65.55 -7.76
CA THR A 549 -29.34 64.32 -8.41
C THR A 549 -29.43 63.18 -7.40
N GLU A 550 -30.52 62.40 -7.44
CA GLU A 550 -30.71 61.23 -6.57
C GLU A 550 -29.94 60.01 -7.11
N TYR A 551 -29.32 59.27 -6.19
CA TYR A 551 -28.65 58.00 -6.45
C TYR A 551 -29.11 56.94 -5.46
N THR A 552 -29.62 55.83 -5.97
CA THR A 552 -29.88 54.60 -5.20
C THR A 552 -28.60 53.78 -5.06
N PHE A 553 -28.47 53.08 -3.93
CA PHE A 553 -27.34 52.21 -3.63
C PHE A 553 -27.78 50.96 -2.89
N SER A 554 -27.00 49.89 -2.99
CA SER A 554 -27.16 48.73 -2.11
C SER A 554 -25.81 48.19 -1.66
N VAL A 555 -25.76 47.60 -0.47
CA VAL A 555 -24.56 46.98 0.11
C VAL A 555 -24.86 45.55 0.49
N VAL A 556 -24.04 44.63 -0.01
CA VAL A 556 -24.14 43.18 0.22
C VAL A 556 -22.89 42.71 0.96
N THR A 557 -23.09 42.02 2.09
CA THR A 557 -21.99 41.36 2.83
C THR A 557 -21.74 39.99 2.21
N LYS A 558 -20.51 39.71 1.79
CA LYS A 558 -20.07 38.44 1.20
C LYS A 558 -19.06 37.72 2.10
N PHE A 559 -19.23 36.42 2.27
CA PHE A 559 -18.28 35.54 2.95
C PHE A 559 -18.37 34.12 2.37
N PHE A 560 -17.23 33.52 2.02
CA PHE A 560 -17.17 32.12 1.56
C PHE A 560 -18.18 31.83 0.42
N GLU A 561 -18.20 32.70 -0.59
CA GLU A 561 -19.17 32.75 -1.71
C GLU A 561 -20.65 32.92 -1.36
N LEU A 562 -21.03 32.98 -0.09
CA LEU A 562 -22.36 33.35 0.36
C LEU A 562 -22.55 34.87 0.42
N HIS A 563 -23.76 35.32 0.09
CA HIS A 563 -24.17 36.72 0.13
C HIS A 563 -25.28 36.91 1.16
N SER A 564 -25.20 37.96 1.99
CA SER A 564 -26.31 38.41 2.82
C SER A 564 -27.47 38.92 1.94
N LYS A 565 -28.63 39.17 2.55
CA LYS A 565 -29.61 40.08 1.92
C LYS A 565 -28.93 41.45 1.70
N ALA A 566 -29.30 42.15 0.63
CA ALA A 566 -28.83 43.51 0.41
C ALA A 566 -29.45 44.47 1.43
N TYR A 567 -28.64 45.37 1.97
CA TYR A 567 -29.14 46.65 2.50
C TYR A 567 -29.36 47.59 1.32
N GLU A 568 -30.53 48.24 1.23
CA GLU A 568 -30.88 49.15 0.15
C GLU A 568 -31.11 50.56 0.70
N GLY A 569 -30.63 51.58 -0.01
CA GLY A 569 -30.72 52.98 0.40
C GLY A 569 -30.66 53.95 -0.77
N PHE A 570 -30.82 55.24 -0.48
CA PHE A 570 -30.72 56.32 -1.45
C PHE A 570 -30.04 57.54 -0.82
N THR A 571 -29.51 58.40 -1.68
CA THR A 571 -28.88 59.67 -1.32
C THR A 571 -29.06 60.66 -2.47
N VAL A 572 -28.78 61.94 -2.24
CA VAL A 572 -28.85 63.00 -3.26
C VAL A 572 -27.56 63.82 -3.17
N THR A 573 -26.97 64.24 -4.28
CA THR A 573 -25.89 65.25 -4.26
C THR A 573 -26.41 66.62 -3.82
N ALA A 574 -25.50 67.53 -3.44
CA ALA A 574 -25.84 68.93 -3.15
C ALA A 574 -26.09 69.74 -4.42
N ILE A 575 -26.68 70.94 -4.29
CA ILE A 575 -26.94 71.88 -5.40
C ILE A 575 -25.94 73.03 -5.35
N ASP A 576 -25.34 73.38 -6.49
CA ASP A 576 -24.54 74.62 -6.60
C ASP A 576 -25.45 75.84 -6.80
N CYS A 577 -25.87 76.44 -5.70
CA CYS A 577 -26.67 77.67 -5.71
C CYS A 577 -25.88 78.94 -6.04
N SER A 578 -24.56 78.86 -6.26
CA SER A 578 -23.75 79.97 -6.80
C SER A 578 -23.70 79.96 -8.34
N ALA A 579 -23.92 78.79 -8.96
CA ALA A 579 -24.06 78.64 -10.41
C ALA A 579 -25.47 78.97 -10.94
N VAL A 580 -26.46 79.16 -10.05
CA VAL A 580 -27.83 79.55 -10.42
C VAL A 580 -27.84 81.01 -10.88
N ASN A 581 -28.47 81.27 -12.03
CA ASN A 581 -28.59 82.62 -12.60
C ASN A 581 -29.72 83.41 -11.89
N TRP A 582 -29.41 83.94 -10.71
CA TRP A 582 -30.35 84.69 -9.88
C TRP A 582 -30.65 86.09 -10.46
N HIS A 583 -31.89 86.31 -10.87
CA HIS A 583 -32.41 87.64 -11.16
C HIS A 583 -32.86 88.32 -9.85
N VAL A 584 -32.16 89.39 -9.47
CA VAL A 584 -32.41 90.14 -8.24
C VAL A 584 -32.93 91.53 -8.61
N THR A 585 -34.06 91.93 -8.03
CA THR A 585 -34.62 93.29 -8.15
C THR A 585 -34.37 94.08 -6.86
N ASP A 586 -35.08 95.18 -6.63
CA ASP A 586 -35.08 95.87 -5.34
C ASP A 586 -36.14 95.35 -4.35
N SER A 587 -36.96 94.37 -4.75
CA SER A 587 -38.05 93.83 -3.93
C SER A 587 -38.30 92.31 -4.10
N SER A 588 -37.50 91.63 -4.93
CA SER A 588 -37.59 90.19 -5.19
C SER A 588 -36.24 89.55 -5.54
N ILE A 589 -36.17 88.23 -5.36
CA ILE A 589 -35.14 87.34 -5.91
C ILE A 589 -35.87 86.23 -6.67
N GLN A 590 -35.44 85.95 -7.90
CA GLN A 590 -35.96 84.86 -8.73
C GLN A 590 -34.81 84.07 -9.37
N GLY A 591 -34.98 82.77 -9.54
CA GLY A 591 -34.00 81.93 -10.23
C GLY A 591 -34.53 80.52 -10.52
N GLU A 592 -34.23 80.00 -11.71
CA GLU A 592 -34.50 78.60 -12.03
C GLU A 592 -33.37 77.73 -11.45
N VAL A 593 -33.71 76.87 -10.50
CA VAL A 593 -32.78 75.97 -9.83
C VAL A 593 -32.88 74.58 -10.43
N GLY A 594 -31.81 74.13 -11.08
CA GLY A 594 -31.65 72.74 -11.51
C GLY A 594 -31.30 71.82 -10.34
N GLY A 595 -32.08 70.76 -10.15
CA GLY A 595 -31.85 69.73 -9.12
C GLY A 595 -33.04 69.49 -8.21
N LEU A 596 -32.93 68.48 -7.34
CA LEU A 596 -33.98 68.06 -6.42
C LEU A 596 -33.98 68.87 -5.13
N PHE A 597 -35.01 69.68 -4.92
CA PHE A 597 -35.35 70.31 -3.64
C PHE A 597 -36.87 70.31 -3.44
N SER A 598 -37.31 70.31 -2.19
CA SER A 598 -38.73 70.28 -1.78
C SER A 598 -39.15 71.60 -1.12
N ASN A 599 -38.20 72.33 -0.54
CA ASN A 599 -38.43 73.62 0.11
C ASN A 599 -37.28 74.59 -0.20
N ALA A 600 -37.63 75.85 -0.46
CA ALA A 600 -36.71 76.95 -0.71
C ALA A 600 -37.11 78.13 0.18
N THR A 601 -36.20 78.58 1.05
CA THR A 601 -36.44 79.70 1.97
C THR A 601 -35.38 80.79 1.82
N ALA A 602 -35.76 82.05 2.05
CA ALA A 602 -34.86 83.20 2.07
C ALA A 602 -35.02 83.92 3.41
N ALA A 603 -33.98 83.89 4.25
CA ALA A 603 -34.04 84.39 5.62
C ALA A 603 -33.15 85.63 5.82
N ASN A 604 -33.65 86.64 6.54
CA ASN A 604 -32.91 87.84 6.92
C ASN A 604 -33.26 88.20 8.37
N LYS A 605 -32.29 88.04 9.28
CA LYS A 605 -32.48 88.13 10.73
C LYS A 605 -33.61 87.19 11.21
N SER A 606 -34.78 87.74 11.51
CA SER A 606 -35.99 87.03 11.96
C SER A 606 -37.04 86.84 10.87
N GLU A 607 -36.92 87.54 9.73
CA GLU A 607 -37.83 87.42 8.60
C GLU A 607 -37.44 86.20 7.76
N THR A 608 -38.41 85.38 7.35
CA THR A 608 -38.18 84.22 6.47
C THR A 608 -39.30 84.15 5.44
N HIS A 609 -38.92 84.23 4.17
CA HIS A 609 -39.81 84.07 3.03
C HIS A 609 -39.67 82.63 2.49
N VAL A 610 -40.77 82.06 2.02
CA VAL A 610 -40.82 80.71 1.42
C VAL A 610 -41.24 80.87 -0.03
N SER A 611 -40.56 80.19 -0.95
CA SER A 611 -40.93 80.19 -2.37
C SER A 611 -42.20 79.37 -2.61
N PRO A 612 -43.04 79.70 -3.61
CA PRO A 612 -43.91 78.69 -4.22
C PRO A 612 -43.05 77.51 -4.73
N GLY A 613 -43.59 76.29 -4.66
CA GLY A 613 -42.88 75.07 -5.03
C GLY A 613 -42.74 74.88 -6.55
N GLY A 614 -41.62 74.29 -6.97
CA GLY A 614 -41.22 74.11 -8.37
C GLY A 614 -39.73 74.46 -8.56
N SER A 615 -39.19 74.27 -9.77
CA SER A 615 -37.80 74.64 -10.09
C SER A 615 -37.55 76.15 -10.04
N ASN A 616 -38.57 76.96 -10.34
CA ASN A 616 -38.52 78.41 -10.32
C ASN A 616 -38.69 78.94 -8.90
N VAL A 617 -37.56 79.14 -8.20
CA VAL A 617 -37.53 79.76 -6.89
C VAL A 617 -37.82 81.25 -7.03
N SER A 618 -38.82 81.75 -6.30
CA SER A 618 -39.25 83.16 -6.35
C SER A 618 -39.63 83.67 -4.96
N PHE A 619 -38.88 84.66 -4.47
CA PHE A 619 -39.12 85.35 -3.22
C PHE A 619 -39.51 86.81 -3.50
N THR A 620 -40.61 87.28 -2.92
CA THR A 620 -41.17 88.63 -3.18
C THR A 620 -41.50 89.36 -1.88
N GLY A 621 -41.48 90.71 -1.93
CA GLY A 621 -41.68 91.55 -0.74
C GLY A 621 -40.43 91.65 0.12
N LEU A 622 -39.25 91.53 -0.51
CA LEU A 622 -37.95 91.61 0.15
C LEU A 622 -37.53 93.07 0.36
N TYR A 623 -36.78 93.34 1.43
CA TYR A 623 -36.41 94.72 1.79
C TYR A 623 -35.23 95.23 0.93
N PRO A 624 -35.35 96.41 0.27
CA PRO A 624 -34.33 96.94 -0.64
C PRO A 624 -32.94 97.00 -0.01
N GLY A 625 -31.91 96.56 -0.74
CA GLY A 625 -30.52 96.59 -0.27
C GLY A 625 -30.15 95.62 0.87
N ALA A 626 -31.06 94.82 1.39
CA ALA A 626 -30.78 93.91 2.50
C ALA A 626 -30.26 92.53 2.01
N THR A 627 -29.49 91.82 2.83
CA THR A 627 -28.93 90.50 2.46
C THR A 627 -29.78 89.37 3.00
N TYR A 628 -30.31 88.53 2.10
CA TYR A 628 -31.08 87.34 2.42
C TYR A 628 -30.22 86.08 2.22
N ARG A 629 -30.26 85.18 3.21
CA ARG A 629 -29.67 83.84 3.14
C ARG A 629 -30.69 82.87 2.55
N ILE A 630 -30.52 82.53 1.28
CA ILE A 630 -31.26 81.46 0.62
C ILE A 630 -30.78 80.13 1.18
N THR A 631 -31.71 79.26 1.55
CA THR A 631 -31.46 77.90 2.00
C THR A 631 -32.38 76.94 1.23
N LEU A 632 -31.81 75.95 0.55
CA LEU A 632 -32.58 74.90 -0.13
C LEU A 632 -32.52 73.60 0.65
N MET A 633 -33.64 72.89 0.71
CA MET A 633 -33.75 71.57 1.35
C MET A 633 -34.59 70.62 0.49
N TYR A 634 -34.17 69.37 0.42
CA TYR A 634 -34.92 68.26 -0.16
C TYR A 634 -35.45 67.36 0.96
N GLU A 635 -36.68 66.91 0.83
CA GLU A 635 -37.34 66.01 1.77
C GLU A 635 -37.90 64.80 1.01
N LYS A 636 -37.53 63.60 1.47
CA LYS A 636 -38.04 62.32 0.96
C LYS A 636 -38.06 61.28 2.07
N ASN A 637 -39.17 60.56 2.23
CA ASN A 637 -39.33 59.49 3.22
C ASN A 637 -38.91 59.91 4.65
N SER A 638 -39.28 61.13 5.06
CA SER A 638 -38.91 61.77 6.33
C SER A 638 -37.41 62.07 6.54
N TYR A 639 -36.56 61.89 5.51
CA TYR A 639 -35.16 62.34 5.52
C TYR A 639 -35.05 63.75 4.96
N PHE A 640 -34.39 64.63 5.71
CA PHE A 640 -34.13 66.03 5.35
C PHE A 640 -32.69 66.19 4.85
N PHE A 641 -32.54 66.47 3.56
CA PHE A 641 -31.27 66.72 2.90
C PHE A 641 -31.11 68.21 2.66
N HIS A 642 -30.21 68.87 3.41
CA HIS A 642 -29.78 70.24 3.07
C HIS A 642 -29.12 70.24 1.69
N GLN A 643 -29.53 71.15 0.80
CA GLN A 643 -29.04 71.18 -0.58
C GLN A 643 -28.03 72.29 -0.86
N CYS A 644 -28.27 73.48 -0.32
CA CYS A 644 -27.33 74.60 -0.43
C CYS A 644 -27.66 75.72 0.57
N THR A 645 -26.70 76.62 0.76
CA THR A 645 -26.92 77.94 1.36
C THR A 645 -26.21 78.98 0.49
N HIS A 646 -26.90 80.06 0.12
CA HIS A 646 -26.32 81.15 -0.68
C HIS A 646 -26.83 82.51 -0.19
N ASN A 647 -25.99 83.54 -0.21
CA ASN A 647 -26.33 84.88 0.30
C ASN A 647 -26.46 85.85 -0.88
N LEU A 648 -27.63 86.49 -1.03
CA LEU A 648 -27.85 87.53 -2.02
C LEU A 648 -28.30 88.83 -1.37
N THR A 649 -27.75 89.94 -1.84
CA THR A 649 -28.13 91.29 -1.41
C THR A 649 -29.04 91.90 -2.47
N ILE A 650 -30.25 92.29 -2.04
CA ILE A 650 -31.26 92.97 -2.85
C ILE A 650 -30.69 94.27 -3.44
N ILE A 651 -31.19 94.73 -4.59
CA ILE A 651 -30.73 96.02 -5.15
C ILE A 651 -31.03 97.14 -4.13
N PRO A 652 -30.05 98.00 -3.77
CA PRO A 652 -30.27 99.12 -2.86
C PRO A 652 -31.40 100.06 -3.32
N PRO A 653 -32.11 100.75 -2.42
CA PRO A 653 -33.29 101.55 -2.79
C PRO A 653 -32.98 102.69 -3.78
N VAL A 654 -34.00 103.17 -4.49
CA VAL A 654 -33.90 104.39 -5.32
C VAL A 654 -33.73 105.61 -4.42
N LEU A 655 -32.69 106.40 -4.66
CA LEU A 655 -32.52 107.72 -4.07
C LEU A 655 -33.23 108.75 -4.96
N SER A 656 -33.85 109.77 -4.35
CA SER A 656 -34.23 111.00 -5.03
C SER A 656 -33.45 112.14 -4.39
N GLY A 657 -32.64 112.83 -5.19
CA GLY A 657 -31.84 113.96 -4.75
C GLY A 657 -32.31 115.28 -5.33
N HIS A 658 -31.98 116.36 -4.63
CA HIS A 658 -32.03 117.71 -5.17
C HIS A 658 -30.75 118.45 -4.77
N CYS A 659 -30.57 119.64 -5.35
CA CYS A 659 -29.39 120.46 -5.13
C CYS A 659 -29.80 121.77 -4.46
N GLU A 660 -29.26 122.02 -3.28
CA GLU A 660 -29.48 123.25 -2.52
C GLU A 660 -28.35 124.24 -2.83
N HIS A 661 -28.72 125.50 -3.06
CA HIS A 661 -27.77 126.54 -3.42
C HIS A 661 -26.90 126.88 -2.21
N TRP A 662 -25.58 126.67 -2.34
CA TRP A 662 -24.62 126.82 -1.26
C TRP A 662 -23.44 127.69 -1.71
N GLY A 663 -22.91 128.55 -0.84
CA GLY A 663 -21.69 129.32 -1.15
C GLY A 663 -21.76 130.18 -2.42
N GLY A 664 -22.91 130.84 -2.67
CA GLY A 664 -23.03 131.89 -3.70
C GLY A 664 -22.82 131.45 -5.15
N GLY A 665 -23.10 130.19 -5.49
CA GLY A 665 -23.02 129.65 -6.86
C GLY A 665 -21.70 128.97 -7.24
N TYR A 666 -20.70 128.95 -6.33
CA TYR A 666 -19.42 128.27 -6.53
C TYR A 666 -19.34 126.88 -5.86
N SER A 667 -20.37 126.52 -5.09
CA SER A 667 -20.57 125.20 -4.50
C SER A 667 -22.03 124.78 -4.64
N VAL A 668 -22.29 123.48 -4.51
CA VAL A 668 -23.64 122.93 -4.49
C VAL A 668 -23.69 121.88 -3.38
N GLN A 669 -24.71 121.98 -2.52
CA GLN A 669 -24.99 120.93 -1.54
C GLN A 669 -25.97 119.95 -2.18
N ILE A 670 -25.50 118.72 -2.39
CA ILE A 670 -26.28 117.63 -2.97
C ILE A 670 -26.92 116.89 -1.81
N VAL A 671 -28.25 116.92 -1.70
CA VAL A 671 -29.02 116.33 -0.60
C VAL A 671 -29.92 115.23 -1.18
N TRP A 672 -30.13 114.14 -0.43
CA TRP A 672 -31.03 113.07 -0.86
C TRP A 672 -31.97 112.57 0.25
N ASN A 673 -33.08 111.99 -0.18
CA ASN A 673 -34.02 111.32 0.69
C ASN A 673 -33.38 110.12 1.42
N LYS A 674 -34.04 109.69 2.50
CA LYS A 674 -33.74 108.41 3.17
C LYS A 674 -34.85 107.40 2.85
N PRO A 675 -34.80 106.74 1.69
CA PRO A 675 -35.82 105.77 1.31
C PRO A 675 -35.79 104.56 2.25
N PRO A 676 -36.91 103.83 2.41
CA PRO A 676 -36.93 102.56 3.12
C PRO A 676 -36.05 101.54 2.38
N GLY A 677 -35.04 101.03 3.07
CA GLY A 677 -34.08 100.05 2.58
C GLY A 677 -32.83 100.04 3.47
N VAL A 678 -31.91 99.13 3.18
CA VAL A 678 -30.54 99.12 3.72
C VAL A 678 -29.61 99.71 2.67
N TRP A 679 -28.88 100.75 3.04
CA TRP A 679 -27.76 101.26 2.26
C TRP A 679 -26.63 101.63 3.22
N THR A 680 -25.40 101.32 2.83
CA THR A 680 -24.18 101.53 3.63
C THR A 680 -23.39 102.75 3.17
N ALA A 681 -23.60 103.19 1.93
CA ALA A 681 -23.06 104.41 1.37
C ALA A 681 -23.91 104.88 0.17
N VAL A 682 -23.69 106.13 -0.25
CA VAL A 682 -24.17 106.66 -1.53
C VAL A 682 -22.96 107.06 -2.37
N GLU A 683 -22.97 106.60 -3.62
CA GLU A 683 -22.06 107.07 -4.66
C GLU A 683 -22.65 108.29 -5.33
N VAL A 684 -21.94 109.42 -5.24
CA VAL A 684 -22.31 110.70 -5.84
C VAL A 684 -21.29 110.99 -6.94
N ASN A 685 -21.71 110.91 -8.20
CA ASN A 685 -20.87 111.35 -9.32
C ASN A 685 -21.35 112.72 -9.79
N VAL A 686 -20.45 113.70 -9.81
CA VAL A 686 -20.72 115.02 -10.41
C VAL A 686 -19.74 115.26 -11.54
N SER A 687 -20.25 115.31 -12.77
CA SER A 687 -19.46 115.62 -13.98
C SER A 687 -18.14 114.83 -14.12
N GLY A 688 -18.16 113.54 -13.74
CA GLY A 688 -17.02 112.63 -13.82
C GLY A 688 -16.21 112.48 -12.53
N ARG A 689 -16.49 113.27 -11.48
CA ARG A 689 -15.89 113.09 -10.14
C ARG A 689 -16.81 112.26 -9.25
N THR A 690 -16.39 111.03 -8.98
CA THR A 690 -17.11 110.10 -8.09
C THR A 690 -16.65 110.24 -6.64
N LEU A 691 -17.58 110.53 -5.74
CA LEU A 691 -17.43 110.55 -4.29
C LEU A 691 -18.28 109.42 -3.68
N ARG A 692 -17.90 108.91 -2.51
CA ARG A 692 -18.71 107.97 -1.73
C ARG A 692 -18.79 108.44 -0.28
N THR A 693 -20.00 108.54 0.28
CA THR A 693 -20.24 108.95 1.67
C THR A 693 -21.32 108.09 2.33
N GLY A 694 -21.28 107.95 3.66
CA GLY A 694 -22.35 107.36 4.47
C GLY A 694 -23.35 108.40 5.00
N GLU A 695 -23.11 109.68 4.76
CA GLU A 695 -23.95 110.79 5.21
C GLU A 695 -25.16 111.00 4.28
N GLN A 696 -26.07 111.92 4.63
CA GLN A 696 -27.31 112.17 3.86
C GLN A 696 -27.20 113.36 2.87
N TYR A 697 -26.02 113.93 2.76
CA TYR A 697 -25.68 114.97 1.79
C TYR A 697 -24.19 114.92 1.46
N VAL A 698 -23.77 115.63 0.41
CA VAL A 698 -22.37 116.02 0.21
C VAL A 698 -22.30 117.43 -0.37
N THR A 699 -21.42 118.27 0.20
CA THR A 699 -21.16 119.60 -0.34
C THR A 699 -19.96 119.53 -1.27
N VAL A 700 -20.17 119.83 -2.56
CA VAL A 700 -19.11 119.83 -3.58
C VAL A 700 -18.83 121.28 -4.00
N SER A 701 -17.55 121.64 -4.11
CA SER A 701 -17.08 123.00 -4.37
C SER A 701 -16.19 123.08 -5.61
N GLY A 702 -16.06 124.29 -6.16
CA GLY A 702 -15.30 124.53 -7.39
C GLY A 702 -16.14 124.46 -8.67
N PHE A 703 -17.43 124.74 -8.58
CA PHE A 703 -18.32 124.90 -9.73
C PHE A 703 -18.23 126.33 -10.30
N GLN A 704 -18.59 126.49 -11.57
CA GLN A 704 -18.79 127.80 -12.20
C GLN A 704 -20.27 128.19 -12.11
N PRO A 705 -20.59 129.47 -11.82
CA PRO A 705 -21.97 129.94 -11.77
C PRO A 705 -22.64 129.94 -13.15
N ALA A 706 -23.96 130.12 -13.17
CA ALA A 706 -24.85 130.04 -14.36
C ALA A 706 -24.75 128.75 -15.18
N THR A 707 -24.10 127.71 -14.65
CA THR A 707 -23.88 126.41 -15.32
C THR A 707 -24.73 125.31 -14.69
N ALA A 708 -25.17 124.34 -15.51
CA ALA A 708 -25.92 123.17 -15.08
C ALA A 708 -25.00 121.94 -15.01
N TYR A 709 -24.86 121.36 -13.81
CA TYR A 709 -24.02 120.18 -13.59
C TYR A 709 -24.86 118.91 -13.47
N GLN A 710 -24.51 117.88 -14.25
CA GLN A 710 -25.12 116.57 -14.12
C GLN A 710 -24.60 115.87 -12.86
N VAL A 711 -25.51 115.56 -11.95
CA VAL A 711 -25.30 114.77 -10.74
C VAL A 711 -25.97 113.42 -10.91
N SER A 712 -25.32 112.34 -10.48
CA SER A 712 -25.92 111.01 -10.40
C SER A 712 -25.69 110.37 -9.04
N LEU A 713 -26.77 109.84 -8.45
CA LEU A 713 -26.79 109.21 -7.12
C LEU A 713 -27.08 107.71 -7.24
N ALA A 714 -26.15 106.86 -6.79
CA ALA A 714 -26.39 105.41 -6.66
C ALA A 714 -26.22 104.97 -5.21
N ALA A 715 -27.26 104.39 -4.62
CA ALA A 715 -27.15 103.71 -3.33
C ALA A 715 -26.27 102.45 -3.44
N LEU A 716 -25.46 102.23 -2.41
CA LEU A 716 -24.62 101.05 -2.21
C LEU A 716 -25.09 100.31 -0.96
N SER A 717 -25.13 98.98 -1.00
CA SER A 717 -25.24 98.12 0.18
C SER A 717 -24.16 97.05 0.15
N GLY A 718 -23.14 97.22 1.00
CA GLY A 718 -21.90 96.45 0.92
C GLY A 718 -21.23 96.66 -0.44
N ALA A 719 -21.08 95.57 -1.20
CA ALA A 719 -20.52 95.60 -2.56
C ALA A 719 -21.57 95.84 -3.67
N VAL A 720 -22.88 95.70 -3.39
CA VAL A 720 -23.92 95.87 -4.41
C VAL A 720 -24.24 97.35 -4.57
N ARG A 721 -24.11 97.84 -5.81
CA ARG A 721 -24.47 99.20 -6.24
C ARG A 721 -25.79 99.13 -7.01
N ARG A 722 -26.70 100.09 -6.83
CA ARG A 722 -27.84 100.22 -7.76
C ARG A 722 -27.31 100.43 -9.20
N PRO A 723 -27.79 99.68 -10.22
CA PRO A 723 -27.32 99.85 -11.59
C PRO A 723 -27.65 101.24 -12.15
N GLU A 724 -28.92 101.63 -12.02
CA GLU A 724 -29.48 102.91 -12.46
C GLU A 724 -29.27 103.98 -11.37
N PRO A 725 -28.34 104.95 -11.54
CA PRO A 725 -28.26 106.07 -10.64
C PRO A 725 -29.43 107.03 -10.90
N PHE A 726 -29.94 107.68 -9.86
CA PHE A 726 -30.85 108.80 -10.03
C PHE A 726 -30.06 110.00 -10.56
N VAL A 727 -30.31 110.35 -11.83
CA VAL A 727 -29.65 111.45 -12.54
C VAL A 727 -30.53 112.70 -12.50
N PHE A 728 -29.94 113.84 -12.14
CA PHE A 728 -30.60 115.15 -12.20
C PHE A 728 -29.60 116.27 -12.51
N LEU A 729 -30.12 117.43 -12.90
CA LEU A 729 -29.33 118.62 -13.21
C LEU A 729 -29.35 119.60 -12.04
N CYS A 730 -28.16 119.99 -11.61
CA CYS A 730 -27.96 121.00 -10.57
C CYS A 730 -27.60 122.33 -11.23
N HIS A 731 -28.61 123.18 -11.37
CA HIS A 731 -28.49 124.52 -11.88
C HIS A 731 -28.01 125.48 -10.78
N THR A 732 -27.16 126.44 -11.16
CA THR A 732 -26.66 127.48 -10.24
C THR A 732 -27.44 128.79 -10.30
N ASP A 733 -28.39 128.94 -11.24
CA ASP A 733 -29.42 130.00 -11.31
C ASP A 733 -30.58 129.56 -12.25
N PRO A 734 -31.86 130.00 -12.11
CA PRO A 734 -32.99 129.45 -12.89
C PRO A 734 -33.82 130.46 -13.73
N ARG A 735 -34.00 130.18 -15.05
CA ARG A 735 -35.17 130.55 -15.93
C ARG A 735 -34.95 130.16 -17.41
N GLY A 736 -36.03 129.85 -18.16
CA GLY A 736 -36.14 130.23 -19.59
C GLY A 736 -36.02 129.19 -20.74
N GLU A 737 -36.87 128.16 -20.73
CA GLU A 737 -37.36 127.30 -21.85
C GLU A 737 -37.03 127.52 -23.38
N SER A 738 -37.11 126.39 -24.13
CA SER A 738 -37.75 126.21 -25.46
C SER A 738 -36.97 126.10 -26.82
N ARG A 739 -36.57 124.85 -27.14
CA ARG A 739 -36.98 124.04 -28.36
C ARG A 739 -36.38 124.30 -29.78
N TYR A 740 -36.29 123.21 -30.58
CA TYR A 740 -36.00 123.08 -32.05
C TYR A 740 -34.53 123.29 -32.51
N SER A 741 -33.95 122.63 -33.55
CA SER A 741 -34.33 121.41 -34.33
C SER A 741 -33.16 120.80 -35.19
N LEU A 742 -33.25 119.49 -35.50
CA LEU A 742 -32.89 118.78 -36.76
C LEU A 742 -31.42 118.60 -37.30
N VAL A 743 -31.24 117.44 -37.99
CA VAL A 743 -30.32 117.10 -39.14
C VAL A 743 -29.17 116.07 -38.93
N CYS A 744 -29.30 114.96 -39.68
CA CYS A 744 -28.39 113.92 -40.26
C CYS A 744 -26.87 113.88 -39.95
N PHE A 745 -26.20 112.70 -39.94
CA PHE A 745 -25.72 111.88 -41.10
C PHE A 745 -24.92 110.62 -40.58
N THR A 746 -24.67 109.44 -41.21
CA THR A 746 -25.02 108.75 -42.50
C THR A 746 -24.93 107.19 -42.35
N GLN A 747 -25.32 106.43 -43.38
CA GLN A 747 -25.01 104.98 -43.69
C GLN A 747 -23.59 104.82 -44.35
N PRO A 748 -23.12 103.67 -44.97
CA PRO A 748 -23.74 102.35 -45.26
C PRO A 748 -22.92 101.03 -45.06
N ASP A 749 -23.66 99.92 -44.88
CA ASP A 749 -23.73 98.61 -45.59
C ASP A 749 -22.53 97.69 -45.98
N SER A 750 -22.74 96.38 -45.70
CA SER A 750 -22.34 95.17 -46.50
C SER A 750 -20.85 94.70 -46.48
N VAL A 751 -20.45 93.46 -46.80
CA VAL A 751 -20.84 92.48 -47.87
C VAL A 751 -20.89 91.00 -47.37
N ARG A 752 -21.41 90.05 -48.19
CA ARG A 752 -21.64 88.60 -47.94
C ARG A 752 -20.62 87.68 -48.69
N VAL A 753 -20.91 86.37 -48.82
CA VAL A 753 -20.43 85.39 -49.86
C VAL A 753 -19.03 84.76 -49.62
N ILE A 754 -18.73 83.45 -49.78
CA ILE A 754 -19.53 82.21 -50.00
C ILE A 754 -18.81 80.95 -49.40
N ALA A 755 -19.48 79.79 -49.44
CA ALA A 755 -19.08 78.48 -48.91
C ALA A 755 -17.79 77.81 -49.48
N GLY A 756 -17.32 76.75 -48.80
CA GLY A 756 -16.33 75.78 -49.27
C GLY A 756 -16.20 74.57 -48.33
N SER A 757 -16.50 73.35 -48.80
CA SER A 757 -16.60 72.14 -47.96
C SER A 757 -15.58 71.04 -48.33
N VAL A 758 -15.53 69.98 -47.52
CA VAL A 758 -14.88 68.68 -47.77
C VAL A 758 -13.35 68.59 -47.59
N ILE A 759 -12.90 68.42 -46.33
CA ILE A 759 -11.62 67.77 -46.00
C ILE A 759 -11.86 66.73 -44.90
N ALA A 760 -12.53 65.62 -45.25
CA ALA A 760 -12.85 64.53 -44.31
C ALA A 760 -12.58 63.10 -44.86
N VAL A 761 -12.49 62.93 -46.19
CA VAL A 761 -12.41 61.60 -46.82
C VAL A 761 -10.97 61.17 -47.13
N LEU A 762 -10.04 62.11 -47.29
CA LEU A 762 -8.65 61.83 -47.71
C LEU A 762 -7.76 61.17 -46.64
N ILE A 763 -8.09 61.29 -45.35
CA ILE A 763 -7.26 60.77 -44.26
C ILE A 763 -7.45 59.25 -44.07
N ILE A 764 -8.63 58.71 -44.37
CA ILE A 764 -8.95 57.28 -44.18
C ILE A 764 -8.31 56.42 -45.28
N GLY A 765 -8.27 56.90 -46.53
CA GLY A 765 -7.67 56.16 -47.66
C GLY A 765 -6.17 55.90 -47.50
N VAL A 766 -5.42 56.85 -46.93
CA VAL A 766 -3.96 56.71 -46.73
C VAL A 766 -3.64 55.59 -45.73
N LEU A 767 -4.42 55.44 -44.66
CA LEU A 767 -4.21 54.40 -43.65
C LEU A 767 -4.49 52.98 -44.19
N LEU A 768 -5.50 52.82 -45.05
CA LEU A 768 -5.83 51.53 -45.68
C LEU A 768 -4.74 51.08 -46.67
N CYS A 769 -4.14 52.00 -47.42
CA CYS A 769 -3.02 51.70 -48.32
C CYS A 769 -1.77 51.19 -47.58
N ILE A 770 -1.49 51.73 -46.39
CA ILE A 770 -0.35 51.28 -45.56
C ILE A 770 -0.57 49.85 -45.05
N ALA A 771 -1.79 49.50 -44.62
CA ALA A 771 -2.12 48.14 -44.19
C ALA A 771 -1.94 47.10 -45.31
N ALA A 772 -2.39 47.42 -46.54
CA ALA A 772 -2.21 46.56 -47.71
C ALA A 772 -0.73 46.32 -48.06
N PHE A 773 0.13 47.35 -47.90
CA PHE A 773 1.57 47.25 -48.18
C PHE A 773 2.30 46.31 -47.21
N VAL A 774 1.85 46.21 -45.96
CA VAL A 774 2.40 45.24 -44.99
C VAL A 774 1.99 43.81 -45.33
N TYR A 775 0.73 43.60 -45.74
CA TYR A 775 0.20 42.27 -46.10
C TYR A 775 0.93 41.64 -47.30
N TYR A 776 1.27 42.44 -48.32
CA TYR A 776 1.88 41.94 -49.56
C TYR A 776 3.40 41.67 -49.51
N LYS A 777 4.10 41.89 -48.39
CA LYS A 777 5.58 41.87 -48.35
C LYS A 777 6.25 40.83 -47.43
N ARG A 778 5.52 39.85 -46.88
CA ARG A 778 6.09 38.67 -46.19
C ARG A 778 5.26 37.39 -46.37
N PRO A 779 5.54 36.55 -47.38
CA PRO A 779 4.86 35.27 -47.61
C PRO A 779 5.59 34.07 -46.97
N ASP A 780 6.14 34.22 -45.76
CA ASP A 780 6.91 33.17 -45.06
C ASP A 780 6.58 33.12 -43.56
N ILE A 781 6.71 31.92 -42.96
CA ILE A 781 6.33 31.51 -41.57
C ILE A 781 4.96 30.81 -41.43
N ILE A 782 4.45 30.16 -42.50
CA ILE A 782 3.63 28.94 -42.35
C ILE A 782 4.20 27.82 -43.25
N SER A 783 5.10 27.00 -42.71
CA SER A 783 5.67 25.84 -43.41
C SER A 783 5.80 24.62 -42.49
N ARG A 784 4.83 23.70 -42.57
CA ARG A 784 4.96 22.35 -41.99
C ARG A 784 6.05 21.59 -42.74
N ARG A 785 7.23 21.38 -42.13
CA ARG A 785 8.21 20.42 -42.65
C ARG A 785 8.00 19.04 -42.05
N LYS A 786 7.44 18.12 -42.85
CA LYS A 786 7.66 16.67 -42.64
C LYS A 786 9.17 16.42 -42.76
N PHE A 787 9.72 15.55 -41.92
CA PHE A 787 11.05 14.99 -42.12
C PHE A 787 10.95 13.52 -42.53
N TYR A 788 11.85 13.06 -43.39
CA TYR A 788 11.79 11.73 -44.00
C TYR A 788 12.18 10.62 -43.01
N SER A 789 11.60 9.44 -43.23
CA SER A 789 11.89 8.20 -42.51
C SER A 789 12.68 7.23 -43.39
N GLY A 790 13.79 6.71 -42.86
CA GLY A 790 14.57 5.64 -43.47
C GLY A 790 16.04 5.70 -43.02
N ALA A 791 16.74 4.58 -42.81
CA ALA A 791 16.26 3.20 -42.65
C ALA A 791 17.29 2.39 -41.86
N ALA A 792 16.85 1.41 -41.09
CA ALA A 792 17.69 0.36 -40.50
C ALA A 792 16.80 -0.87 -40.28
N GLU A 793 17.06 -1.94 -41.04
CA GLU A 793 16.24 -3.15 -41.09
C GLU A 793 17.18 -4.36 -41.02
N GLN A 794 17.08 -5.16 -39.96
CA GLN A 794 17.54 -6.56 -39.94
C GLN A 794 16.99 -7.30 -38.71
N LEU A 795 16.55 -8.55 -38.93
CA LEU A 795 16.18 -9.61 -37.99
C LEU A 795 15.25 -9.20 -36.81
N ASN A 796 13.96 -9.53 -36.82
CA ASN A 796 13.42 -10.85 -36.43
C ASN A 796 14.13 -11.44 -35.19
N THR A 797 13.48 -11.60 -34.04
CA THR A 797 12.04 -11.79 -33.79
C THR A 797 11.36 -10.62 -33.09
N LYS A 798 10.06 -10.42 -33.35
CA LYS A 798 9.21 -9.60 -32.47
C LYS A 798 8.78 -10.45 -31.27
N PRO A 799 8.95 -9.99 -30.01
CA PRO A 799 8.19 -10.53 -28.90
C PRO A 799 6.68 -10.39 -29.20
N LYS A 800 5.89 -11.27 -28.60
CA LYS A 800 4.49 -11.49 -29.00
C LYS A 800 3.57 -11.20 -27.83
N ALA A 801 2.85 -10.09 -27.91
CA ALA A 801 1.89 -9.66 -26.89
C ALA A 801 0.94 -10.82 -26.48
N ILE A 802 0.80 -10.97 -25.18
CA ILE A 802 0.28 -12.16 -24.51
C ILE A 802 -1.18 -11.90 -24.17
N SER A 803 -2.08 -12.63 -24.82
CA SER A 803 -3.53 -12.55 -24.57
C SER A 803 -3.86 -12.86 -23.11
N ALA A 804 -4.78 -12.11 -22.49
CA ALA A 804 -5.17 -12.23 -21.09
C ALA A 804 -5.48 -13.69 -20.67
N VAL A 805 -6.23 -14.42 -21.50
CA VAL A 805 -6.59 -15.85 -21.32
C VAL A 805 -5.37 -16.79 -21.21
N LYS A 806 -4.22 -16.38 -21.73
CA LYS A 806 -2.94 -17.13 -21.67
C LYS A 806 -1.95 -16.51 -20.69
N PHE A 807 -2.29 -15.39 -20.05
CA PHE A 807 -1.34 -14.66 -19.21
C PHE A 807 -1.05 -15.41 -17.90
N ALA A 808 -2.06 -16.01 -17.26
CA ALA A 808 -1.87 -16.87 -16.08
C ALA A 808 -0.90 -18.03 -16.37
N ALA A 809 -1.14 -18.81 -17.43
CA ALA A 809 -0.27 -19.91 -17.83
C ALA A 809 1.15 -19.45 -18.19
N HIS A 810 1.29 -18.27 -18.82
CA HIS A 810 2.61 -17.67 -19.08
C HIS A 810 3.31 -17.23 -17.78
N PHE A 811 2.57 -16.65 -16.83
CA PHE A 811 3.07 -16.21 -15.53
C PHE A 811 3.62 -17.40 -14.73
N HIS A 812 2.83 -18.46 -14.55
CA HIS A 812 3.27 -19.67 -13.85
C HIS A 812 4.54 -20.26 -14.49
N ARG A 813 4.59 -20.36 -15.83
CA ARG A 813 5.77 -20.82 -16.58
C ARG A 813 7.02 -19.93 -16.40
N LEU A 814 6.87 -18.64 -16.13
CA LEU A 814 8.01 -17.77 -15.78
C LEU A 814 8.42 -17.88 -14.30
N SER A 815 7.48 -18.21 -13.42
CA SER A 815 7.73 -18.47 -11.99
C SER A 815 8.36 -19.84 -11.69
N GLU A 816 8.24 -20.81 -12.62
CA GLU A 816 8.87 -22.13 -12.53
C GLU A 816 10.40 -22.02 -12.30
N ASN A 817 10.94 -22.97 -11.52
CA ASN A 817 12.37 -23.09 -11.20
C ASN A 817 12.97 -21.77 -10.64
N GLU A 818 12.47 -21.33 -9.48
CA GLU A 818 12.96 -20.15 -8.75
C GLU A 818 12.93 -18.85 -9.59
N TYR A 819 11.86 -18.64 -10.37
CA TYR A 819 11.65 -17.48 -11.24
C TYR A 819 12.64 -17.32 -12.41
N MET A 820 13.44 -18.35 -12.75
CA MET A 820 14.47 -18.26 -13.80
C MET A 820 13.98 -17.69 -15.14
N GLY A 821 12.71 -17.92 -15.50
CA GLY A 821 12.13 -17.36 -16.72
C GLY A 821 12.04 -15.83 -16.70
N PHE A 822 11.71 -15.23 -15.55
CA PHE A 822 11.74 -13.78 -15.38
C PHE A 822 13.18 -13.24 -15.42
N SER A 823 14.13 -13.96 -14.83
CA SER A 823 15.55 -13.59 -14.85
C SER A 823 16.09 -13.56 -16.28
N GLU A 824 15.78 -14.57 -17.09
CA GLU A 824 16.14 -14.62 -18.52
C GLU A 824 15.50 -13.46 -19.30
N GLU A 825 14.19 -13.25 -19.17
CA GLU A 825 13.53 -12.12 -19.86
C GLU A 825 14.09 -10.75 -19.43
N TYR A 826 14.48 -10.61 -18.16
CA TYR A 826 14.98 -9.35 -17.60
C TYR A 826 16.44 -9.05 -17.97
N GLU A 827 17.34 -10.04 -17.94
CA GLU A 827 18.73 -9.83 -18.38
C GLU A 827 18.85 -9.62 -19.90
N ASN A 828 17.93 -10.18 -20.70
CA ASN A 828 17.82 -9.83 -22.12
C ASN A 828 17.50 -8.33 -22.36
N LEU A 829 16.93 -7.62 -21.37
CA LEU A 829 16.74 -6.17 -21.42
C LEU A 829 17.97 -5.36 -20.99
N SER A 830 19.01 -6.01 -20.44
CA SER A 830 20.21 -5.39 -19.89
C SER A 830 21.02 -4.53 -20.89
N PRO A 831 21.25 -4.94 -22.16
CA PRO A 831 22.03 -4.13 -23.13
C PRO A 831 21.23 -3.00 -23.82
N VAL A 832 19.89 -3.00 -23.70
CA VAL A 832 18.99 -2.16 -24.51
C VAL A 832 19.25 -0.66 -24.30
N GLY A 833 19.53 0.06 -25.39
CA GLY A 833 19.75 1.51 -25.38
C GLY A 833 21.14 1.97 -24.91
N ARG A 834 22.07 1.06 -24.56
CA ARG A 834 23.44 1.44 -24.15
C ARG A 834 24.28 2.02 -25.30
N ASP A 835 23.84 1.83 -26.53
CA ASP A 835 24.40 2.36 -27.78
C ASP A 835 24.14 3.87 -28.00
N GLN A 836 23.14 4.43 -27.30
CA GLN A 836 22.63 5.77 -27.58
C GLN A 836 23.47 6.89 -26.92
N THR A 837 23.59 8.03 -27.60
CA THR A 837 24.47 9.12 -27.15
C THR A 837 23.89 9.90 -25.96
N GLN A 838 24.77 10.29 -25.03
CA GLN A 838 24.46 11.08 -23.82
C GLN A 838 25.39 12.31 -23.71
N LYS A 839 25.83 12.85 -24.85
CA LYS A 839 26.91 13.85 -24.95
C LYS A 839 26.60 15.14 -24.19
N VAL A 840 25.35 15.62 -24.23
CA VAL A 840 24.98 16.86 -23.53
C VAL A 840 24.99 16.67 -22.02
N ALA A 841 24.57 15.51 -21.52
CA ALA A 841 24.56 15.18 -20.09
C ALA A 841 25.98 15.07 -19.48
N LEU A 842 26.98 14.81 -20.32
CA LEU A 842 28.39 14.67 -19.95
C LEU A 842 29.20 15.98 -20.02
N LEU A 843 28.62 17.08 -20.52
CA LEU A 843 29.27 18.40 -20.56
C LEU A 843 29.59 18.90 -19.13
N PRO A 844 30.76 19.53 -18.89
CA PRO A 844 31.19 19.93 -17.55
C PRO A 844 30.13 20.71 -16.74
N GLU A 845 29.49 21.68 -17.38
CA GLU A 845 28.43 22.54 -16.83
C GLU A 845 27.13 21.80 -16.48
N ASN A 846 26.93 20.60 -17.03
CA ASN A 846 25.74 19.78 -16.82
C ASN A 846 25.95 18.65 -15.79
N LYS A 847 27.21 18.31 -15.47
CA LYS A 847 27.51 17.21 -14.52
C LYS A 847 26.89 17.44 -13.13
N SER A 848 26.93 18.68 -12.64
CA SER A 848 26.32 19.09 -11.36
C SER A 848 24.80 19.12 -11.35
N LYS A 849 24.16 19.00 -12.52
CA LYS A 849 22.69 18.85 -12.66
C LYS A 849 22.24 17.39 -12.62
N ASN A 850 23.15 16.41 -12.53
CA ASN A 850 22.82 14.98 -12.50
C ASN A 850 22.90 14.43 -11.07
N ARG A 851 21.80 13.86 -10.55
CA ARG A 851 21.76 13.22 -9.21
C ARG A 851 22.58 11.91 -9.17
N PHE A 852 22.74 11.24 -10.32
CA PHE A 852 23.56 10.03 -10.45
C PHE A 852 24.39 10.08 -11.74
N VAL A 853 25.70 9.82 -11.65
CA VAL A 853 26.64 9.89 -12.79
C VAL A 853 26.39 8.85 -13.88
N ASN A 854 25.69 7.77 -13.55
CA ASN A 854 25.37 6.65 -14.44
C ASN A 854 23.91 6.65 -14.95
N ILE A 855 23.08 7.62 -14.56
CA ILE A 855 21.68 7.75 -15.00
C ILE A 855 21.52 9.08 -15.75
N LEU A 856 21.79 9.02 -17.05
CA LEU A 856 21.79 10.18 -17.94
C LEU A 856 20.73 10.02 -19.05
N PRO A 857 20.08 11.10 -19.51
CA PRO A 857 19.13 11.06 -20.62
C PRO A 857 19.86 10.99 -21.96
N TYR A 858 19.27 10.33 -22.96
CA TYR A 858 19.83 10.27 -24.31
C TYR A 858 19.56 11.56 -25.09
N ASP A 859 20.51 12.01 -25.91
CA ASP A 859 20.51 13.34 -26.54
C ASP A 859 19.31 13.59 -27.47
N TRP A 860 18.72 12.53 -28.04
CA TRP A 860 17.63 12.59 -29.02
C TRP A 860 16.23 12.76 -28.37
N CYS A 861 16.04 12.20 -27.17
CA CYS A 861 14.77 12.18 -26.44
C CYS A 861 14.79 13.01 -25.15
N ARG A 862 15.94 13.58 -24.75
CA ARG A 862 16.01 14.46 -23.59
C ARG A 862 15.07 15.66 -23.74
N VAL A 863 14.52 16.13 -22.62
CA VAL A 863 13.85 17.43 -22.56
C VAL A 863 14.89 18.54 -22.72
N LYS A 864 14.46 19.66 -23.29
CA LYS A 864 15.30 20.84 -23.56
C LYS A 864 14.58 22.07 -23.05
N LEU A 865 15.28 22.89 -22.26
CA LEU A 865 14.75 24.12 -21.68
C LEU A 865 15.09 25.33 -22.55
N SER A 866 14.25 26.37 -22.49
CA SER A 866 14.51 27.63 -23.16
C SER A 866 15.68 28.36 -22.51
N LYS A 867 16.60 28.87 -23.33
CA LYS A 867 17.84 29.49 -22.86
C LYS A 867 17.64 30.95 -22.49
N SER A 868 17.98 31.32 -21.26
CA SER A 868 18.02 32.72 -20.78
C SER A 868 19.17 33.53 -21.38
N SER A 869 20.23 32.88 -21.86
CA SER A 869 21.33 33.50 -22.60
C SER A 869 21.95 32.51 -23.61
N PRO A 870 22.75 32.96 -24.60
CA PRO A 870 23.44 32.05 -25.52
C PRO A 870 24.34 31.02 -24.81
N THR A 871 24.93 31.41 -23.68
CA THR A 871 25.81 30.59 -22.82
C THR A 871 25.05 29.73 -21.81
N ALA A 872 23.75 29.96 -21.59
CA ALA A 872 22.94 29.11 -20.71
C ALA A 872 22.79 27.70 -21.30
N SER A 873 22.81 26.68 -20.45
CA SER A 873 22.57 25.29 -20.87
C SER A 873 21.07 25.02 -21.04
N ASP A 874 20.68 24.28 -22.08
CA ASP A 874 19.29 23.83 -22.31
C ASP A 874 18.97 22.52 -21.56
N TYR A 875 19.79 22.16 -20.57
CA TYR A 875 19.83 20.81 -19.99
C TYR A 875 19.09 20.70 -18.65
N ILE A 876 18.25 19.65 -18.59
CA ILE A 876 17.71 19.01 -17.39
C ILE A 876 17.82 17.49 -17.58
N ASN A 877 18.02 16.73 -16.50
CA ASN A 877 18.07 15.26 -16.54
C ASN A 877 16.66 14.65 -16.63
N ALA A 878 16.03 14.81 -17.79
CA ALA A 878 14.71 14.29 -18.11
C ALA A 878 14.63 13.78 -19.55
N SER A 879 13.85 12.72 -19.79
CA SER A 879 13.57 12.14 -21.11
C SER A 879 12.06 12.15 -21.39
N TYR A 880 11.65 12.44 -22.62
CA TYR A 880 10.30 12.10 -23.07
C TYR A 880 10.15 10.57 -23.18
N MET A 881 9.03 10.06 -22.68
CA MET A 881 8.69 8.64 -22.69
C MET A 881 7.37 8.40 -23.45
N PRO A 882 7.23 7.28 -24.18
CA PRO A 882 5.97 6.89 -24.78
C PRO A 882 4.97 6.43 -23.71
N GLY A 883 3.69 6.74 -23.91
CA GLY A 883 2.56 6.12 -23.22
C GLY A 883 1.84 5.13 -24.13
N TYR A 884 0.54 4.94 -23.90
CA TYR A 884 -0.33 4.10 -24.73
C TYR A 884 -0.80 4.84 -25.99
N ASN A 885 -1.13 6.13 -25.86
CA ASN A 885 -1.72 6.94 -26.92
C ASN A 885 -0.71 7.89 -27.58
N SER A 886 0.32 8.35 -26.86
CA SER A 886 1.29 9.32 -27.36
C SER A 886 2.75 8.86 -27.22
N LYS A 887 3.59 9.17 -28.22
CA LYS A 887 5.05 8.97 -28.17
C LYS A 887 5.76 9.89 -27.15
N ARG A 888 5.04 10.85 -26.56
CA ARG A 888 5.50 11.77 -25.52
C ARG A 888 4.42 12.01 -24.47
N GLU A 889 3.70 10.95 -24.09
CA GLU A 889 2.66 11.03 -23.04
C GLU A 889 3.24 11.33 -21.66
N TYR A 890 4.51 10.99 -21.45
CA TYR A 890 5.22 11.13 -20.19
C TYR A 890 6.57 11.84 -20.34
N ILE A 891 7.03 12.46 -19.26
CA ILE A 891 8.43 12.87 -19.07
C ILE A 891 8.97 12.13 -17.84
N ALA A 892 9.96 11.27 -18.02
CA ALA A 892 10.69 10.64 -16.91
C ALA A 892 11.89 11.50 -16.54
N THR A 893 11.89 12.04 -15.31
CA THR A 893 12.97 12.90 -14.78
C THR A 893 13.54 12.34 -13.48
N GLN A 894 14.78 12.69 -13.15
CA GLN A 894 15.29 12.51 -11.79
C GLN A 894 14.48 13.35 -10.78
N GLY A 895 14.52 12.99 -9.51
CA GLY A 895 14.06 13.84 -8.41
C GLY A 895 14.98 15.07 -8.31
N PRO A 896 14.43 16.31 -8.39
CA PRO A 896 15.23 17.53 -8.42
C PRO A 896 16.30 17.58 -7.34
N LEU A 897 17.48 18.11 -7.70
CA LEU A 897 18.51 18.62 -6.80
C LEU A 897 18.21 20.08 -6.46
N SER A 898 18.75 20.58 -5.35
CA SER A 898 18.62 21.98 -4.91
C SER A 898 19.11 22.99 -5.97
N SER A 899 20.17 22.62 -6.70
CA SER A 899 20.72 23.35 -7.86
C SER A 899 19.83 23.33 -9.11
N THR A 900 18.79 22.51 -9.15
CA THR A 900 17.93 22.26 -10.33
C THR A 900 16.43 22.51 -10.08
N LEU A 901 16.05 23.07 -8.93
CA LEU A 901 14.65 23.38 -8.62
C LEU A 901 14.02 24.32 -9.65
N ASN A 902 14.78 25.34 -10.08
CA ASN A 902 14.36 26.28 -11.12
C ASN A 902 14.24 25.58 -12.49
N ASP A 903 15.21 24.74 -12.86
CA ASP A 903 15.16 23.95 -14.11
C ASP A 903 13.90 23.06 -14.16
N PHE A 904 13.53 22.46 -13.03
CA PHE A 904 12.37 21.57 -12.93
C PHE A 904 11.04 22.33 -13.10
N TRP A 905 10.85 23.46 -12.43
CA TRP A 905 9.65 24.27 -12.62
C TRP A 905 9.59 24.93 -14.01
N GLN A 906 10.74 25.34 -14.55
CA GLN A 906 10.85 25.78 -15.94
C GLN A 906 10.41 24.66 -16.91
N MET A 907 10.81 23.40 -16.67
CA MET A 907 10.33 22.25 -17.44
C MET A 907 8.81 22.07 -17.35
N VAL A 908 8.25 22.12 -16.13
CA VAL A 908 6.81 21.98 -15.87
C VAL A 908 6.01 23.06 -16.62
N TRP A 909 6.50 24.30 -16.61
CA TRP A 909 5.90 25.43 -17.31
C TRP A 909 6.00 25.31 -18.84
N GLU A 910 7.22 25.18 -19.38
CA GLU A 910 7.45 25.16 -20.84
C GLU A 910 6.76 23.97 -21.52
N GLN A 911 6.71 22.81 -20.85
CA GLN A 911 6.05 21.63 -21.38
C GLN A 911 4.54 21.58 -21.06
N ARG A 912 3.99 22.64 -20.43
CA ARG A 912 2.57 22.79 -20.08
C ARG A 912 2.01 21.60 -19.29
N VAL A 913 2.77 21.16 -18.30
CA VAL A 913 2.52 19.93 -17.55
C VAL A 913 1.33 20.10 -16.59
N ASN A 914 0.19 19.47 -16.88
CA ASN A 914 -0.99 19.50 -16.01
C ASN A 914 -0.93 18.46 -14.87
N GLY A 915 0.06 17.56 -14.87
CA GLY A 915 0.18 16.45 -13.92
C GLY A 915 1.62 16.07 -13.60
N ILE A 916 1.96 15.97 -12.32
CA ILE A 916 3.25 15.47 -11.81
C ILE A 916 3.02 14.25 -10.92
N VAL A 917 3.81 13.20 -11.10
CA VAL A 917 3.68 11.92 -10.38
C VAL A 917 5.01 11.60 -9.70
N MET A 918 5.04 11.72 -8.38
CA MET A 918 6.20 11.47 -7.53
C MET A 918 6.05 10.11 -6.84
N VAL A 919 6.96 9.17 -7.11
CA VAL A 919 6.97 7.83 -6.50
C VAL A 919 8.24 7.59 -5.67
N THR A 920 8.53 8.52 -4.77
CA THR A 920 9.67 8.50 -3.81
C THR A 920 9.37 9.50 -2.71
N ASN A 921 9.82 9.24 -1.48
CA ASN A 921 9.86 10.28 -0.44
C ASN A 921 11.12 11.14 -0.61
N CYS A 922 11.12 12.37 -0.09
CA CYS A 922 12.31 13.25 -0.18
C CYS A 922 13.54 12.63 0.49
N THR A 923 13.36 11.94 1.63
CA THR A 923 14.38 11.22 2.37
C THR A 923 13.94 9.78 2.61
N GLU A 924 14.83 8.82 2.31
CA GLU A 924 14.60 7.38 2.45
C GLU A 924 15.85 6.75 3.10
N LYS A 925 15.69 6.00 4.20
CA LYS A 925 16.77 5.52 5.10
C LYS A 925 17.84 6.59 5.40
N GLY A 926 17.40 7.80 5.72
CA GLY A 926 18.27 8.93 6.04
C GLY A 926 19.08 9.50 4.86
N ARG A 927 18.79 9.09 3.62
CA ARG A 927 19.45 9.59 2.40
C ARG A 927 18.49 10.42 1.55
N ALA A 928 18.91 11.61 1.15
CA ALA A 928 18.14 12.48 0.26
C ALA A 928 17.97 11.84 -1.13
N LYS A 929 16.72 11.52 -1.48
CA LYS A 929 16.31 10.94 -2.77
C LYS A 929 15.83 12.01 -3.74
N CYS A 930 15.18 13.05 -3.24
CA CYS A 930 14.59 14.17 -3.97
C CYS A 930 14.57 15.38 -3.02
N GLU A 931 14.79 16.60 -3.52
CA GLU A 931 14.47 17.77 -2.71
C GLU A 931 12.95 17.97 -2.61
N GLU A 932 12.49 18.62 -1.53
CA GLU A 932 11.14 19.19 -1.48
C GLU A 932 11.07 20.39 -2.42
N TYR A 933 10.54 20.15 -3.63
CA TYR A 933 10.51 21.17 -4.69
C TYR A 933 9.21 21.98 -4.74
N TRP A 934 8.24 21.70 -3.86
CA TRP A 934 6.98 22.42 -3.77
C TRP A 934 6.97 23.44 -2.62
N PRO A 935 6.12 24.49 -2.69
CA PRO A 935 5.93 25.41 -1.58
C PRO A 935 5.15 24.77 -0.42
N PRO A 936 5.40 25.19 0.84
CA PRO A 936 4.49 24.92 1.95
C PRO A 936 3.07 25.44 1.69
N PHE A 937 2.06 24.79 2.27
CA PHE A 937 0.66 25.12 2.06
C PHE A 937 0.35 26.63 2.26
N SER A 938 -0.36 27.23 1.30
CA SER A 938 -0.72 28.66 1.28
C SER A 938 0.45 29.67 1.34
N LYS A 939 1.71 29.24 1.18
CA LYS A 939 2.89 30.13 1.14
C LYS A 939 3.54 30.09 -0.25
N PRO A 940 3.34 31.09 -1.13
CA PRO A 940 3.99 31.14 -2.44
C PRO A 940 5.52 31.10 -2.36
N CYS A 941 6.15 30.32 -3.23
CA CYS A 941 7.60 30.27 -3.41
C CYS A 941 7.98 30.55 -4.88
N LEU A 942 9.12 31.22 -5.07
CA LEU A 942 9.61 31.65 -6.37
C LEU A 942 10.72 30.70 -6.86
N TYR A 943 10.55 30.13 -8.05
CA TYR A 943 11.49 29.21 -8.69
C TYR A 943 11.87 29.77 -10.08
N GLY A 944 12.98 30.50 -10.15
CA GLY A 944 13.27 31.35 -11.32
C GLY A 944 12.25 32.49 -11.42
N GLU A 945 11.63 32.66 -12.60
CA GLU A 945 10.54 33.64 -12.80
C GLU A 945 9.13 33.04 -12.60
N LEU A 946 9.04 31.85 -11.99
CA LEU A 946 7.77 31.16 -11.75
C LEU A 946 7.40 31.21 -10.27
N LEU A 947 6.28 31.88 -9.96
CA LEU A 947 5.68 31.88 -8.64
C LEU A 947 4.75 30.66 -8.52
N VAL A 948 5.13 29.69 -7.68
CA VAL A 948 4.36 28.48 -7.41
C VAL A 948 3.65 28.64 -6.07
N THR A 949 2.38 28.27 -6.01
CA THR A 949 1.57 28.32 -4.78
C THR A 949 0.78 27.02 -4.60
N THR A 950 0.95 26.37 -3.45
CA THR A 950 0.15 25.19 -3.05
C THR A 950 -1.23 25.65 -2.59
N THR A 951 -2.25 25.34 -3.40
CA THR A 951 -3.65 25.77 -3.20
C THR A 951 -4.53 24.69 -2.61
N SER A 952 -4.15 23.41 -2.77
CA SER A 952 -4.76 22.27 -2.10
C SER A 952 -3.68 21.25 -1.72
N GLU A 953 -3.86 20.61 -0.58
CA GLU A 953 -3.06 19.49 -0.08
C GLU A 953 -4.01 18.55 0.67
N GLN A 954 -3.94 17.26 0.34
CA GLN A 954 -4.77 16.17 0.86
C GLN A 954 -3.85 14.99 1.13
N GLU A 955 -3.71 14.59 2.39
CA GLU A 955 -2.82 13.52 2.81
C GLU A 955 -3.63 12.27 3.14
N GLU A 956 -3.46 11.24 2.30
CA GLU A 956 -4.07 9.92 2.44
C GLU A 956 -3.01 8.94 2.96
N SER A 957 -3.45 7.81 3.53
CA SER A 957 -2.56 6.77 4.10
C SER A 957 -1.48 6.25 3.15
N ASN A 958 -1.73 6.28 1.83
CA ASN A 958 -0.84 5.73 0.80
C ASN A 958 -0.24 6.79 -0.14
N TRP A 959 -0.74 8.03 -0.11
CA TRP A 959 -0.28 9.11 -1.01
C TRP A 959 -0.69 10.51 -0.54
N THR A 960 0.07 11.53 -0.93
CA THR A 960 -0.38 12.94 -0.85
C THR A 960 -0.85 13.44 -2.23
N LEU A 961 -2.03 14.04 -2.30
CA LEU A 961 -2.48 14.79 -3.47
C LEU A 961 -2.31 16.29 -3.21
N ARG A 962 -1.66 17.00 -4.14
CA ARG A 962 -1.50 18.46 -4.08
C ARG A 962 -2.02 19.11 -5.36
N GLU A 963 -2.50 20.34 -5.26
CA GLU A 963 -2.72 21.20 -6.42
C GLU A 963 -1.90 22.49 -6.28
N PHE A 964 -1.18 22.81 -7.34
CA PHE A 964 -0.36 24.00 -7.45
C PHE A 964 -0.94 24.95 -8.49
N THR A 965 -1.02 26.24 -8.17
CA THR A 965 -1.08 27.29 -9.18
C THR A 965 0.34 27.74 -9.47
N VAL A 966 0.76 27.65 -10.73
CA VAL A 966 2.03 28.20 -11.23
C VAL A 966 1.71 29.44 -12.04
N LYS A 967 2.39 30.55 -11.76
CA LYS A 967 2.21 31.82 -12.46
C LYS A 967 3.55 32.39 -12.88
N HIS A 968 3.67 32.82 -14.14
CA HIS A 968 4.85 33.54 -14.60
C HIS A 968 4.85 34.96 -14.03
N ARG A 969 5.99 35.43 -13.52
CA ARG A 969 6.12 36.71 -12.81
C ARG A 969 5.70 37.91 -13.66
N ASP A 970 6.18 37.94 -14.91
CA ASP A 970 6.04 39.11 -15.80
C ASP A 970 4.81 39.04 -16.73
N THR A 971 3.97 38.01 -16.62
CA THR A 971 2.76 37.88 -17.46
C THR A 971 1.52 37.60 -16.62
N CYS A 972 0.34 37.70 -17.24
CA CYS A 972 -0.92 37.28 -16.62
C CYS A 972 -1.20 35.78 -16.83
N GLU A 973 -0.26 34.99 -17.34
CA GLU A 973 -0.44 33.56 -17.56
C GLU A 973 -0.30 32.80 -16.23
N GLU A 974 -1.28 31.94 -15.93
CA GLU A 974 -1.22 30.95 -14.87
C GLU A 974 -1.68 29.59 -15.38
N CYS A 975 -1.19 28.51 -14.74
CA CYS A 975 -1.67 27.16 -14.97
C CYS A 975 -1.86 26.42 -13.64
N ARG A 976 -2.72 25.39 -13.66
CA ARG A 976 -2.94 24.51 -12.51
C ARG A 976 -2.30 23.16 -12.78
N VAL A 977 -1.48 22.71 -11.83
CA VAL A 977 -0.72 21.46 -11.91
C VAL A 977 -1.14 20.57 -10.74
N LYS A 978 -1.64 19.37 -11.03
CA LYS A 978 -1.97 18.39 -9.99
C LYS A 978 -0.78 17.46 -9.74
N HIS A 979 -0.49 17.20 -8.47
CA HIS A 979 0.67 16.45 -8.03
C HIS A 979 0.25 15.24 -7.20
N PHE A 980 0.67 14.07 -7.63
CA PHE A 980 0.33 12.77 -7.08
C PHE A 980 1.59 12.18 -6.43
N HIS A 981 1.64 12.14 -5.10
CA HIS A 981 2.81 11.72 -4.32
C HIS A 981 2.57 10.36 -3.69
N PHE A 982 3.06 9.27 -4.28
CA PHE A 982 2.97 7.94 -3.68
C PHE A 982 4.04 7.78 -2.60
N THR A 983 3.62 7.78 -1.35
CA THR A 983 4.49 7.86 -0.16
C THR A 983 4.94 6.49 0.35
N VAL A 984 4.19 5.42 0.05
CA VAL A 984 4.38 4.07 0.64
C VAL A 984 5.22 3.11 -0.21
N TRP A 985 5.99 3.58 -1.21
CA TRP A 985 6.89 2.68 -1.96
C TRP A 985 8.14 2.38 -1.11
N PRO A 986 8.40 1.11 -0.73
CA PRO A 986 9.54 0.78 0.13
C PRO A 986 10.89 1.10 -0.51
N ASP A 987 11.86 1.43 0.34
CA ASP A 987 13.23 1.81 -0.02
C ASP A 987 13.99 0.76 -0.85
N HIS A 988 13.60 -0.51 -0.70
CA HIS A 988 14.12 -1.65 -1.45
C HIS A 988 12.94 -2.47 -1.97
N GLY A 989 13.08 -3.04 -3.18
CA GLY A 989 12.04 -3.86 -3.79
C GLY A 989 10.85 -3.06 -4.33
N VAL A 990 9.65 -3.54 -4.00
CA VAL A 990 8.34 -3.16 -4.55
C VAL A 990 7.30 -3.15 -3.42
N PRO A 991 6.14 -2.49 -3.58
CA PRO A 991 5.03 -2.63 -2.63
C PRO A 991 4.67 -4.11 -2.41
N LEU A 992 4.29 -4.48 -1.19
CA LEU A 992 3.93 -5.87 -0.85
C LEU A 992 2.70 -6.33 -1.65
N ASN A 993 1.71 -5.45 -1.78
CA ASN A 993 0.48 -5.69 -2.52
C ASN A 993 0.43 -4.79 -3.76
N THR A 994 -0.07 -5.32 -4.87
CA THR A 994 -0.20 -4.60 -6.16
C THR A 994 -1.32 -3.58 -6.15
N GLU A 995 -2.42 -3.88 -5.45
CA GLU A 995 -3.68 -3.13 -5.38
C GLU A 995 -3.47 -1.63 -5.16
N ILE A 996 -2.65 -1.26 -4.18
CA ILE A 996 -2.46 0.13 -3.76
C ILE A 996 -1.82 0.96 -4.89
N LEU A 997 -0.88 0.37 -5.64
CA LEU A 997 -0.29 1.03 -6.80
C LEU A 997 -1.25 1.05 -8.00
N ILE A 998 -2.07 0.01 -8.19
CA ILE A 998 -3.11 -0.05 -9.23
C ILE A 998 -4.18 1.03 -9.00
N GLN A 999 -4.61 1.23 -7.75
CA GLN A 999 -5.54 2.29 -7.33
C GLN A 999 -4.94 3.68 -7.54
N PHE A 1000 -3.72 3.92 -7.06
CA PHE A 1000 -3.00 5.18 -7.27
C PHE A 1000 -2.82 5.49 -8.76
N ARG A 1001 -2.47 4.48 -9.57
CA ARG A 1001 -2.42 4.58 -11.03
C ARG A 1001 -3.79 4.99 -11.60
N GLY A 1002 -4.89 4.41 -11.10
CA GLY A 1002 -6.25 4.81 -11.45
C GLY A 1002 -6.52 6.31 -11.25
N LEU A 1003 -6.12 6.89 -10.12
CA LEU A 1003 -6.24 8.33 -9.86
C LEU A 1003 -5.44 9.17 -10.87
N VAL A 1004 -4.20 8.76 -11.15
CA VAL A 1004 -3.33 9.42 -12.15
C VAL A 1004 -3.94 9.35 -13.55
N ARG A 1005 -4.40 8.17 -13.99
CA ARG A 1005 -4.98 7.99 -15.33
C ARG A 1005 -6.26 8.82 -15.50
N GLN A 1006 -7.16 8.77 -14.51
CA GLN A 1006 -8.43 9.52 -14.50
C GLN A 1006 -8.20 11.04 -14.65
N HIS A 1007 -7.16 11.59 -14.02
CA HIS A 1007 -6.81 13.00 -14.20
C HIS A 1007 -6.35 13.29 -15.64
N ILE A 1008 -5.45 12.49 -16.20
CA ILE A 1008 -4.92 12.72 -17.55
C ILE A 1008 -6.03 12.62 -18.61
N GLU A 1009 -6.94 11.65 -18.46
CA GLU A 1009 -8.12 11.49 -19.33
C GLU A 1009 -9.07 12.69 -19.23
N ARG A 1010 -9.39 13.15 -18.00
CA ARG A 1010 -10.24 14.34 -17.77
C ARG A 1010 -9.66 15.63 -18.34
N GLN A 1011 -8.34 15.76 -18.41
CA GLN A 1011 -7.68 16.98 -18.90
C GLN A 1011 -7.76 17.13 -20.43
N ALA A 1012 -8.02 16.05 -21.18
CA ALA A 1012 -8.11 16.04 -22.66
C ALA A 1012 -6.95 16.72 -23.40
N SER A 1013 -5.79 16.86 -22.73
CA SER A 1013 -4.65 17.65 -23.18
C SER A 1013 -3.58 16.75 -23.81
N SER A 1014 -2.89 17.26 -24.83
CA SER A 1014 -1.72 16.59 -25.43
C SER A 1014 -0.42 16.84 -24.64
N ALA A 1015 -0.50 17.48 -23.47
CA ALA A 1015 0.65 17.76 -22.61
C ALA A 1015 1.18 16.49 -21.92
N PRO A 1016 2.51 16.36 -21.74
CA PRO A 1016 3.10 15.24 -21.02
C PRO A 1016 2.81 15.31 -19.52
N THR A 1017 2.64 14.14 -18.89
CA THR A 1017 2.68 14.00 -17.44
C THR A 1017 4.12 13.79 -16.99
N VAL A 1018 4.61 14.58 -16.03
CA VAL A 1018 5.94 14.37 -15.45
C VAL A 1018 5.85 13.23 -14.43
N VAL A 1019 6.80 12.30 -14.49
CA VAL A 1019 6.91 11.17 -13.54
C VAL A 1019 8.34 11.10 -13.04
N HIS A 1020 8.53 11.00 -11.72
CA HIS A 1020 9.87 10.89 -11.13
C HIS A 1020 9.90 10.03 -9.87
N CYS A 1021 11.11 9.57 -9.55
CA CYS A 1021 11.48 9.04 -8.25
C CYS A 1021 12.78 9.73 -7.84
N SER A 1022 13.75 9.03 -7.25
CA SER A 1022 15.09 9.57 -7.08
C SER A 1022 15.87 9.66 -8.40
N ALA A 1023 16.09 8.53 -9.09
CA ALA A 1023 16.84 8.47 -10.35
C ALA A 1023 15.97 8.71 -11.60
N GLY A 1024 14.64 8.61 -11.47
CA GLY A 1024 13.73 8.71 -12.60
C GLY A 1024 13.73 7.50 -13.53
N VAL A 1025 14.03 6.29 -13.02
CA VAL A 1025 14.16 5.08 -13.87
C VAL A 1025 13.44 3.85 -13.31
N GLY A 1026 13.70 3.44 -12.06
CA GLY A 1026 13.11 2.22 -11.48
C GLY A 1026 11.61 2.32 -11.24
N ARG A 1027 11.22 2.85 -10.07
CA ARG A 1027 9.81 3.11 -9.70
C ARG A 1027 9.07 3.92 -10.78
N THR A 1028 9.73 4.91 -11.37
CA THR A 1028 9.24 5.73 -12.50
C THR A 1028 8.90 4.89 -13.74
N GLY A 1029 9.79 4.00 -14.18
CA GLY A 1029 9.50 3.09 -15.29
C GLY A 1029 8.43 2.07 -14.93
N THR A 1030 8.40 1.63 -13.68
CA THR A 1030 7.38 0.68 -13.18
C THR A 1030 5.98 1.28 -13.26
N ILE A 1031 5.74 2.50 -12.77
CA ILE A 1031 4.40 3.11 -12.85
C ILE A 1031 4.00 3.51 -14.28
N ILE A 1032 4.94 3.96 -15.14
CA ILE A 1032 4.68 4.22 -16.57
C ILE A 1032 4.34 2.91 -17.30
N ALA A 1033 5.06 1.82 -17.03
CA ALA A 1033 4.72 0.50 -17.58
C ALA A 1033 3.35 0.03 -17.13
N LEU A 1034 3.05 0.08 -15.82
CA LEU A 1034 1.78 -0.37 -15.28
C LEU A 1034 0.59 0.35 -15.93
N ASP A 1035 0.67 1.67 -16.14
CA ASP A 1035 -0.38 2.41 -16.83
C ASP A 1035 -0.61 1.94 -18.27
N VAL A 1036 0.46 1.81 -19.04
CA VAL A 1036 0.37 1.42 -20.46
C VAL A 1036 -0.06 -0.03 -20.60
N LEU A 1037 0.42 -0.92 -19.74
CA LEU A 1037 0.09 -2.35 -19.75
C LEU A 1037 -1.37 -2.59 -19.35
N LEU A 1038 -1.90 -1.88 -18.35
CA LEU A 1038 -3.32 -1.98 -18.02
C LEU A 1038 -4.24 -1.39 -19.10
N GLN A 1039 -3.79 -0.38 -19.86
CA GLN A 1039 -4.51 0.07 -21.07
C GLN A 1039 -4.44 -0.95 -22.21
N GLN A 1040 -3.32 -1.67 -22.39
CA GLN A 1040 -3.25 -2.81 -23.32
C GLN A 1040 -4.21 -3.93 -22.87
N LEU A 1041 -4.21 -4.30 -21.59
CA LEU A 1041 -5.11 -5.31 -21.03
C LEU A 1041 -6.59 -4.92 -21.22
N GLN A 1042 -6.94 -3.67 -20.94
CA GLN A 1042 -8.31 -3.15 -21.08
C GLN A 1042 -8.77 -3.14 -22.54
N ASN A 1043 -7.97 -2.57 -23.45
CA ASN A 1043 -8.38 -2.25 -24.82
C ASN A 1043 -8.05 -3.33 -25.86
N GLN A 1044 -6.98 -4.10 -25.64
CA GLN A 1044 -6.46 -5.10 -26.59
C GLN A 1044 -6.65 -6.54 -26.10
N LYS A 1045 -7.04 -6.74 -24.83
CA LYS A 1045 -7.11 -8.04 -24.14
C LYS A 1045 -5.80 -8.85 -24.22
N ALA A 1046 -4.68 -8.14 -24.32
CA ALA A 1046 -3.33 -8.68 -24.36
C ALA A 1046 -2.34 -7.67 -23.76
N VAL A 1047 -1.16 -8.12 -23.34
CA VAL A 1047 -0.10 -7.27 -22.78
C VAL A 1047 1.28 -7.64 -23.32
N GLY A 1048 2.17 -6.66 -23.45
CA GLY A 1048 3.58 -6.88 -23.82
C GLY A 1048 4.53 -6.21 -22.83
N ILE A 1049 4.82 -6.87 -21.71
CA ILE A 1049 5.69 -6.31 -20.65
C ILE A 1049 7.11 -6.14 -21.19
N ASN A 1050 7.72 -7.23 -21.68
CA ASN A 1050 9.07 -7.20 -22.27
C ASN A 1050 9.18 -6.14 -23.39
N ASP A 1051 8.27 -6.20 -24.37
CA ASP A 1051 8.15 -5.23 -25.48
C ASP A 1051 8.14 -3.77 -25.02
N PHE A 1052 7.37 -3.47 -23.98
CA PHE A 1052 7.20 -2.10 -23.52
C PHE A 1052 8.37 -1.63 -22.65
N VAL A 1053 8.93 -2.49 -21.79
CA VAL A 1053 10.13 -2.16 -21.01
C VAL A 1053 11.35 -2.00 -21.92
N HIS A 1054 11.50 -2.84 -22.95
CA HIS A 1054 12.49 -2.66 -24.03
C HIS A 1054 12.33 -1.29 -24.69
N ARG A 1055 11.10 -0.94 -25.10
CA ARG A 1055 10.78 0.36 -25.71
C ARG A 1055 11.07 1.55 -24.79
N MET A 1056 10.85 1.41 -23.48
CA MET A 1056 11.21 2.43 -22.50
C MET A 1056 12.74 2.55 -22.32
N ARG A 1057 13.49 1.45 -22.29
CA ARG A 1057 14.96 1.48 -22.20
C ARG A 1057 15.61 2.15 -23.42
N LEU A 1058 14.96 2.09 -24.59
CA LEU A 1058 15.34 2.89 -25.76
C LEU A 1058 15.07 4.41 -25.63
N HIS A 1059 14.40 4.90 -24.58
CA HIS A 1059 14.15 6.33 -24.33
C HIS A 1059 14.84 6.86 -23.06
N ARG A 1060 15.11 6.01 -22.08
CA ARG A 1060 15.91 6.36 -20.88
C ARG A 1060 16.57 5.10 -20.32
N THR A 1061 17.83 5.20 -19.94
CA THR A 1061 18.59 4.05 -19.42
C THR A 1061 17.92 3.42 -18.19
N ASN A 1062 17.99 2.10 -18.06
CA ASN A 1062 17.55 1.34 -16.87
C ASN A 1062 16.09 1.56 -16.41
N MET A 1063 15.18 1.95 -17.31
CA MET A 1063 13.74 1.99 -17.01
C MET A 1063 13.25 0.60 -16.59
N VAL A 1064 12.53 0.54 -15.45
CA VAL A 1064 12.33 -0.68 -14.62
C VAL A 1064 13.69 -1.24 -14.21
N GLN A 1065 14.17 -0.90 -13.01
CA GLN A 1065 15.60 -0.93 -12.67
C GLN A 1065 16.05 -2.23 -11.98
N THR A 1066 15.11 -3.00 -11.43
CA THR A 1066 15.39 -4.30 -10.81
C THR A 1066 14.46 -5.37 -11.36
N GLU A 1067 14.92 -6.62 -11.33
CA GLU A 1067 14.12 -7.78 -11.68
C GLU A 1067 12.82 -7.85 -10.85
N SER A 1068 12.88 -7.55 -9.55
CA SER A 1068 11.69 -7.50 -8.70
C SER A 1068 10.64 -6.49 -9.20
N GLN A 1069 11.06 -5.38 -9.82
CA GLN A 1069 10.13 -4.42 -10.46
C GLN A 1069 9.55 -4.97 -11.77
N TYR A 1070 10.28 -5.83 -12.48
CA TYR A 1070 9.80 -6.52 -13.68
C TYR A 1070 8.81 -7.64 -13.33
N ILE A 1071 9.09 -8.46 -12.31
CA ILE A 1071 8.19 -9.49 -11.78
C ILE A 1071 6.91 -8.82 -11.23
N PHE A 1072 7.03 -7.75 -10.46
CA PHE A 1072 5.88 -7.01 -9.91
C PHE A 1072 4.95 -6.44 -10.99
N LEU A 1073 5.48 -6.02 -12.15
CA LEU A 1073 4.63 -5.65 -13.28
C LEU A 1073 3.78 -6.82 -13.78
N HIS A 1074 4.31 -8.04 -13.78
CA HIS A 1074 3.55 -9.22 -14.17
C HIS A 1074 2.52 -9.59 -13.10
N GLN A 1075 2.86 -9.50 -11.81
CA GLN A 1075 1.92 -9.69 -10.71
C GLN A 1075 0.75 -8.69 -10.81
N CYS A 1076 1.02 -7.40 -11.03
CA CYS A 1076 -0.02 -6.38 -11.23
C CYS A 1076 -0.97 -6.67 -12.40
N ILE A 1077 -0.51 -7.37 -13.45
CA ILE A 1077 -1.39 -7.81 -14.56
C ILE A 1077 -2.16 -9.07 -14.18
N MET A 1078 -1.52 -10.03 -13.49
CA MET A 1078 -2.16 -11.25 -12.99
C MET A 1078 -3.34 -10.93 -12.07
N ASP A 1079 -3.14 -10.00 -11.12
CA ASP A 1079 -4.16 -9.56 -10.16
C ASP A 1079 -5.26 -8.70 -10.82
N CYS A 1080 -5.05 -8.25 -12.06
CA CYS A 1080 -6.04 -7.54 -12.87
C CYS A 1080 -6.77 -8.46 -13.88
N LEU A 1081 -6.50 -9.77 -13.88
CA LEU A 1081 -7.31 -10.72 -14.64
C LEU A 1081 -8.63 -11.03 -13.90
N PRO A 1082 -9.75 -11.25 -14.61
CA PRO A 1082 -10.93 -11.83 -13.99
C PRO A 1082 -10.58 -13.24 -13.48
N SER A 1083 -10.92 -13.57 -12.24
CA SER A 1083 -10.71 -14.89 -11.70
C SER A 1083 -11.69 -15.90 -12.33
N ASP A 1084 -11.15 -16.94 -12.95
CA ASP A 1084 -11.94 -18.04 -13.54
C ASP A 1084 -12.55 -18.92 -12.44
N LYS A 1085 -13.57 -18.42 -11.73
CA LYS A 1085 -14.47 -19.20 -10.86
C LYS A 1085 -15.36 -20.20 -11.65
N LYS A 1086 -14.86 -20.68 -12.80
CA LYS A 1086 -15.46 -21.68 -13.69
C LYS A 1086 -14.35 -22.35 -14.53
N THR A 1087 -13.60 -23.30 -13.97
CA THR A 1087 -13.22 -24.62 -14.57
C THR A 1087 -12.38 -25.46 -13.57
N GLU A 1088 -12.82 -25.61 -12.31
CA GLU A 1088 -12.25 -26.64 -11.39
C GLU A 1088 -13.30 -27.52 -10.69
N GLU A 1089 -14.60 -27.20 -10.79
CA GLU A 1089 -15.71 -28.02 -10.25
C GLU A 1089 -15.88 -29.41 -10.92
N SER A 1090 -14.97 -29.82 -11.81
CA SER A 1090 -15.17 -30.95 -12.74
C SER A 1090 -14.27 -32.18 -12.50
N MET A 1091 -13.40 -32.21 -11.48
CA MET A 1091 -12.54 -33.38 -11.24
C MET A 1091 -12.39 -33.89 -9.80
N TYR A 1092 -12.90 -33.18 -8.78
CA TYR A 1092 -12.92 -33.67 -7.39
C TYR A 1092 -14.31 -33.99 -6.82
N ALA A 1093 -15.39 -33.70 -7.57
CA ALA A 1093 -16.78 -33.89 -7.17
C ALA A 1093 -17.27 -35.35 -6.99
N ASN A 1094 -16.35 -36.33 -6.84
CA ASN A 1094 -16.66 -37.75 -6.64
C ASN A 1094 -15.93 -38.39 -5.44
N ALA A 1095 -15.21 -37.63 -4.61
CA ALA A 1095 -14.58 -38.15 -3.39
C ALA A 1095 -15.50 -38.08 -2.15
N ASP A 1096 -16.22 -36.96 -1.97
CA ASP A 1096 -16.85 -36.63 -0.68
C ASP A 1096 -18.20 -37.31 -0.41
N ILE A 1097 -18.78 -37.99 -1.40
CA ILE A 1097 -20.09 -38.66 -1.28
C ILE A 1097 -19.99 -40.00 -0.48
N ILE A 1098 -18.78 -40.39 -0.04
CA ILE A 1098 -18.59 -41.57 0.83
C ILE A 1098 -18.63 -41.22 2.33
N TYR A 1099 -18.15 -40.04 2.74
CA TYR A 1099 -18.05 -39.69 4.17
C TYR A 1099 -19.32 -39.11 4.79
N VAL A 1100 -20.15 -38.39 4.03
CA VAL A 1100 -21.39 -37.78 4.55
C VAL A 1100 -22.47 -38.84 4.87
N ASN A 1101 -22.51 -39.93 4.11
CA ASN A 1101 -23.53 -40.99 4.28
C ASN A 1101 -23.27 -41.88 5.51
N ALA A 1102 -22.04 -41.95 6.01
CA ALA A 1102 -21.67 -42.75 7.19
C ALA A 1102 -22.22 -42.16 8.51
N THR A 1103 -22.40 -40.84 8.58
CA THR A 1103 -22.95 -40.15 9.76
C THR A 1103 -24.48 -40.26 9.81
N ALA A 1104 -25.16 -40.03 8.69
CA ALA A 1104 -26.61 -40.12 8.59
C ALA A 1104 -27.17 -41.53 8.91
N LEU A 1105 -26.42 -42.59 8.58
CA LEU A 1105 -26.78 -43.98 8.91
C LEU A 1105 -26.52 -44.40 10.38
N LYS A 1106 -25.82 -43.56 11.17
CA LYS A 1106 -25.69 -43.76 12.62
C LYS A 1106 -26.84 -43.13 13.41
N GLU A 1107 -27.28 -41.93 13.05
CA GLU A 1107 -28.39 -41.24 13.76
C GLU A 1107 -29.76 -41.91 13.52
N LEU A 1108 -29.93 -42.64 12.42
CA LEU A 1108 -31.11 -43.48 12.15
C LEU A 1108 -31.14 -44.81 12.91
N HIS A 1109 -30.05 -45.24 13.55
CA HIS A 1109 -29.98 -46.43 14.40
C HIS A 1109 -29.95 -46.12 15.91
N SER A 1110 -30.01 -44.85 16.31
CA SER A 1110 -30.05 -44.43 17.72
C SER A 1110 -31.43 -43.97 18.20
N ASN A 1111 -32.49 -44.23 17.43
CA ASN A 1111 -33.89 -43.87 17.73
C ASN A 1111 -34.88 -44.99 17.33
N ALA A 1112 -34.48 -46.26 17.49
CA ALA A 1112 -35.30 -47.46 17.29
C ALA A 1112 -34.98 -48.51 18.36
#